data_AF-A0A4R5J0U4-F1
#
_entry.id   AF-A0A4R5J0U4-F1
#
_cell.length_a   1.000
_cell.length_b   1.000
_cell.length_c   1.000
_cell.angle_alpha   90.00
_cell.angle_beta   90.00
_cell.angle_gamma   90.00
#
_symmetry.space_group_name_H-M   'P 1'
#
loop_
_entity.id
_entity.type
_entity.pdbx_description
1 polymer ?
#
loop_
_entity_poly.entity_id
_entity_poly.type
_entity_poly.pdbx_seq_one_letter_code
_entity_poly.pdbx_strand_id
1 'polypeptide(L)'
;MHTPTGCCDAPCPGCEVQTPLRNHYFFGKLMDVPDFDVEQAYVVEKFRRHHARLHGTGVICGLEVAAHPNPACRDRYVVVRPGAALDCCGNEILVIDEETLDITCFPAVRALIEQPDNADHLLLLCIRYRECPTEEVPVLYDECGCDDSRCAPNRILESYEFDVLVDPELPAVPPAQPQPPTLTWQASVTLAGARAVALHEASQRAYLAADLSGGGGTVQQLWLSNQAYIATHNFTTAVSGIAVSGDGTLLVALVAGATAADPARLALLDTTSAGDFAGAEDATLDLPGTAGATQAWVTAIGPNRVAALVVGGGDSLLFTVDLAPGTLTAVLDATLSGFAATAWALGSDGKTLYLAQANGAMQSVDLAAAALTPAALGLSGTSVSALATVKTDALDLLAWTDQAGQRIALSKPDGTLLHQDPLPAPPVALVAEAAGRFGYVLMQPATGNSRIVAVDLRRMQQGQPALLSNALEIGPGGDALALAGERLWAVYDDGAAIAAIEATHCEDFLDPHPCPACPAPDCVTLATIARYRPSRKLEDPTVPPSDPLADTAANIARLDMLTWRADVPSVADLALAVRCMLEHCCGGTSAKGEQGDPGLPGQQGEKGDKGDKGDKGDKGDKGDPGDQGEPGKPGDGLDWALPHICDINWKHAERIPFDAIARGLVVAFDTPVMAGDLHADSIHLQVQHEGRLVELPLQCWCDLPLSREDLKPGRLERDCDAQTQFDPGVDANGMATAVRIGQQVLPKLFGAMQGKPVKLRLLVNGDFIRGLHHDTKQLRALDADHIPKLVPPSPPNPPQPGAVPEWLQPQDERVSGDGIEGGTFESWFTIEQR
;
A
#
# COMPACT_ATOMS: atom_id res chain seq x y z
N MET A 1 23.80 3.29 -42.05
CA MET A 1 24.90 2.35 -41.72
C MET A 1 26.13 3.15 -41.29
N HIS A 2 26.14 3.59 -40.04
CA HIS A 2 27.37 3.89 -39.32
C HIS A 2 27.41 2.94 -38.12
N THR A 3 27.52 1.65 -38.40
CA THR A 3 28.05 0.71 -37.42
C THR A 3 29.55 1.00 -37.29
N PRO A 4 30.12 1.10 -36.08
CA PRO A 4 31.56 1.10 -35.89
C PRO A 4 32.09 -0.19 -36.51
N THR A 5 32.73 -0.09 -37.66
CA THR A 5 33.06 -1.22 -38.55
C THR A 5 34.26 -2.05 -38.05
N GLY A 6 34.56 -2.00 -36.74
CA GLY A 6 35.79 -2.54 -36.16
C GLY A 6 35.63 -3.61 -35.07
N CYS A 7 34.43 -3.92 -34.57
CA CYS A 7 34.31 -4.74 -33.36
C CYS A 7 34.06 -6.24 -33.56
N CYS A 8 33.96 -6.76 -34.79
CA CYS A 8 33.27 -8.01 -35.11
C CYS A 8 33.75 -9.33 -34.45
N ASP A 9 34.90 -9.40 -33.76
CA ASP A 9 35.48 -10.69 -33.33
C ASP A 9 35.85 -10.82 -31.82
N ALA A 10 35.48 -9.89 -30.95
CA ALA A 10 35.74 -10.02 -29.50
C ALA A 10 34.57 -10.74 -28.77
N PRO A 11 34.82 -11.85 -28.03
CA PRO A 11 33.79 -12.51 -27.23
C PRO A 11 33.39 -11.65 -26.02
N CYS A 12 32.10 -11.68 -25.67
CA CYS A 12 31.58 -11.00 -24.49
C CYS A 12 32.23 -11.55 -23.20
N PRO A 13 32.60 -10.70 -22.22
CA PRO A 13 32.99 -11.17 -20.90
C PRO A 13 31.77 -11.80 -20.22
N GLY A 14 31.86 -13.06 -19.81
CA GLY A 14 30.78 -13.72 -19.07
C GLY A 14 30.52 -13.04 -17.73
N CYS A 15 29.27 -13.07 -17.23
CA CYS A 15 28.88 -12.51 -15.93
C CYS A 15 29.48 -13.30 -14.73
N GLU A 16 30.80 -13.46 -14.65
CA GLU A 16 31.46 -14.13 -13.53
C GLU A 16 31.76 -13.10 -12.43
N VAL A 17 31.05 -13.22 -11.30
CA VAL A 17 31.22 -12.31 -10.16
C VAL A 17 32.61 -12.48 -9.57
N GLN A 18 33.53 -11.58 -9.91
CA GLN A 18 34.87 -11.60 -9.33
C GLN A 18 34.84 -11.12 -7.87
N THR A 19 35.71 -11.72 -7.04
CA THR A 19 35.93 -11.23 -5.68
C THR A 19 36.60 -9.86 -5.77
N PRO A 20 36.06 -8.82 -5.10
CA PRO A 20 36.59 -7.47 -5.24
C PRO A 20 38.01 -7.42 -4.68
N LEU A 21 38.99 -7.29 -5.57
CA LEU A 21 40.40 -7.09 -5.27
C LEU A 21 40.73 -5.62 -5.51
N ARG A 22 41.27 -4.92 -4.52
CA ARG A 22 41.71 -3.53 -4.68
C ARG A 22 43.21 -3.43 -4.50
N ASN A 23 43.80 -2.47 -5.21
CA ASN A 23 45.20 -2.15 -5.01
C ASN A 23 45.43 -1.57 -3.60
N HIS A 24 46.53 -1.96 -2.95
CA HIS A 24 46.94 -1.46 -1.65
C HIS A 24 48.23 -0.65 -1.80
N TYR A 25 48.12 0.67 -1.68
CA TYR A 25 49.25 1.58 -1.82
C TYR A 25 50.13 1.58 -0.58
N PHE A 26 51.43 1.44 -0.80
CA PHE A 26 52.45 1.62 0.23
C PHE A 26 53.72 2.22 -0.37
N PHE A 27 54.53 2.84 0.48
CA PHE A 27 55.74 3.53 0.04
C PHE A 27 56.75 2.53 -0.58
N GLY A 28 57.22 2.83 -1.79
CA GLY A 28 58.18 2.00 -2.52
C GLY A 28 57.57 0.85 -3.33
N LYS A 29 56.23 0.74 -3.42
CA LYS A 29 55.57 -0.22 -4.32
C LYS A 29 55.80 0.18 -5.79
N LEU A 30 56.28 -0.75 -6.63
CA LEU A 30 56.27 -0.62 -8.09
C LEU A 30 54.85 -0.91 -8.60
N MET A 31 54.34 -0.06 -9.49
CA MET A 31 53.03 -0.21 -10.11
C MET A 31 53.23 -0.50 -11.60
N ASP A 32 52.65 -1.58 -12.09
CA ASP A 32 52.68 -2.00 -13.50
C ASP A 32 51.26 -2.07 -14.11
N VAL A 33 51.15 -2.54 -15.35
CA VAL A 33 49.86 -2.64 -16.06
C VAL A 33 48.84 -3.48 -15.27
N PRO A 34 49.16 -4.72 -14.81
CA PRO A 34 48.27 -5.48 -13.92
C PRO A 34 47.78 -4.72 -12.69
N ASP A 35 48.62 -3.91 -12.04
CA ASP A 35 48.22 -3.12 -10.87
C ASP A 35 47.16 -2.06 -11.19
N PHE A 36 47.23 -1.43 -12.38
CA PHE A 36 46.24 -0.46 -12.85
C PHE A 36 44.98 -1.14 -13.40
N ASP A 37 45.12 -2.29 -14.07
CA ASP A 37 43.99 -3.10 -14.52
C ASP A 37 43.14 -3.56 -13.33
N VAL A 38 43.79 -3.99 -12.24
CA VAL A 38 43.10 -4.34 -10.97
C VAL A 38 42.39 -3.13 -10.36
N GLU A 39 42.98 -1.94 -10.43
CA GLU A 39 42.35 -0.72 -9.92
C GLU A 39 41.10 -0.34 -10.73
N GLN A 40 41.18 -0.39 -12.06
CA GLN A 40 40.05 -0.12 -12.95
C GLN A 40 38.95 -1.18 -12.79
N ALA A 41 39.32 -2.46 -12.79
CA ALA A 41 38.39 -3.58 -12.60
C ALA A 41 37.68 -3.47 -11.25
N TYR A 42 38.38 -3.10 -10.17
CA TYR A 42 37.75 -2.92 -8.85
C TYR A 42 36.60 -1.91 -8.89
N VAL A 43 36.78 -0.77 -9.57
CA VAL A 43 35.77 0.29 -9.65
C VAL A 43 34.61 -0.14 -10.55
N VAL A 44 34.90 -0.64 -11.76
CA VAL A 44 33.90 -1.08 -12.73
C VAL A 44 33.04 -2.22 -12.15
N GLU A 45 33.66 -3.25 -11.59
CA GLU A 45 32.96 -4.40 -11.00
C GLU A 45 32.16 -4.02 -9.74
N LYS A 46 32.58 -2.99 -9.01
CA LYS A 46 31.81 -2.46 -7.88
C LYS A 46 30.53 -1.76 -8.36
N PHE A 47 30.59 -0.98 -9.44
CA PHE A 47 29.41 -0.36 -10.03
C PHE A 47 28.48 -1.38 -10.70
N ARG A 48 29.00 -2.32 -11.48
CA ARG A 48 28.23 -3.43 -12.06
C ARG A 48 27.46 -4.19 -11.00
N ARG A 49 28.12 -4.53 -9.89
CA ARG A 49 27.47 -5.17 -8.73
C ARG A 49 26.42 -4.27 -8.09
N HIS A 50 26.69 -2.97 -7.92
CA HIS A 50 25.70 -2.03 -7.40
C HIS A 50 24.45 -2.01 -8.29
N HIS A 51 24.61 -1.88 -9.60
CA HIS A 51 23.51 -1.86 -10.56
C HIS A 51 22.73 -3.17 -10.56
N ALA A 52 23.41 -4.31 -10.77
CA ALA A 52 22.78 -5.62 -10.82
C ALA A 52 22.05 -6.00 -9.52
N ARG A 53 22.53 -5.53 -8.36
CA ARG A 53 21.98 -5.91 -7.04
C ARG A 53 20.93 -4.96 -6.48
N LEU A 54 21.03 -3.66 -6.78
CA LEU A 54 20.12 -2.66 -6.23
C LEU A 54 19.08 -2.17 -7.23
N HIS A 55 19.38 -2.24 -8.52
CA HIS A 55 18.50 -1.75 -9.59
C HIS A 55 17.94 -2.89 -10.45
N GLY A 56 18.66 -4.01 -10.58
CA GLY A 56 18.23 -5.15 -11.39
C GLY A 56 18.58 -4.95 -12.87
N THR A 57 17.71 -5.42 -13.77
CA THR A 57 17.91 -5.35 -15.22
C THR A 57 16.65 -4.86 -15.93
N GLY A 58 16.83 -4.12 -17.01
CA GLY A 58 15.77 -3.58 -17.84
C GLY A 58 16.11 -2.21 -18.39
N VAL A 59 15.12 -1.54 -18.99
CA VAL A 59 15.26 -0.19 -19.51
C VAL A 59 15.11 0.81 -18.36
N ILE A 60 16.04 1.76 -18.22
CA ILE A 60 15.99 2.82 -17.22
C ILE A 60 15.10 3.96 -17.73
N CYS A 61 15.31 4.39 -18.97
CA CYS A 61 14.55 5.44 -19.62
C CYS A 61 14.70 5.39 -21.14
N GLY A 62 13.71 5.89 -21.88
CA GLY A 62 13.76 5.96 -23.35
C GLY A 62 13.79 4.57 -24.00
N LEU A 63 14.65 4.42 -25.02
CA LEU A 63 14.76 3.19 -25.84
C LEU A 63 13.42 2.71 -26.43
N GLU A 64 12.53 3.66 -26.70
CA GLU A 64 11.25 3.41 -27.33
C GLU A 64 11.48 2.97 -28.78
N VAL A 65 10.76 1.93 -29.18
CA VAL A 65 10.79 1.41 -30.54
C VAL A 65 9.56 1.92 -31.27
N ALA A 66 9.77 2.73 -32.30
CA ALA A 66 8.72 3.34 -33.10
C ALA A 66 8.77 2.85 -34.56
N ALA A 67 7.62 2.86 -35.20
CA ALA A 67 7.51 2.61 -36.64
C ALA A 67 8.26 3.69 -37.42
N HIS A 68 8.91 3.30 -38.52
CA HIS A 68 9.66 4.23 -39.34
C HIS A 68 8.75 5.37 -39.87
N PRO A 69 9.18 6.65 -39.82
CA PRO A 69 8.33 7.79 -40.19
C PRO A 69 7.86 7.75 -41.65
N ASN A 70 8.66 7.18 -42.56
CA ASN A 70 8.26 6.90 -43.94
C ASN A 70 7.48 5.57 -44.04
N PRO A 71 6.19 5.56 -44.44
CA PRO A 71 5.38 4.35 -44.55
C PRO A 71 5.91 3.29 -45.53
N ALA A 72 6.71 3.69 -46.52
CA ALA A 72 7.30 2.76 -47.49
C ALA A 72 8.45 1.93 -46.91
N CYS A 73 8.95 2.28 -45.73
CA CYS A 73 10.08 1.62 -45.07
C CYS A 73 9.65 0.76 -43.87
N ARG A 74 8.35 0.78 -43.52
CA ARG A 74 7.82 0.12 -42.32
C ARG A 74 7.77 -1.40 -42.43
N ASP A 75 8.01 -1.97 -43.60
CA ASP A 75 8.14 -3.42 -43.81
C ASP A 75 9.52 -3.98 -43.44
N ARG A 76 10.49 -3.10 -43.15
CA ARG A 76 11.90 -3.46 -42.94
C ARG A 76 12.58 -2.69 -41.81
N TYR A 77 12.20 -1.45 -41.57
CA TYR A 77 12.89 -0.56 -40.65
C TYR A 77 12.05 -0.24 -39.41
N VAL A 78 12.74 -0.19 -38.27
CA VAL A 78 12.24 0.35 -37.00
C VAL A 78 13.19 1.42 -36.50
N VAL A 79 12.69 2.33 -35.67
CA VAL A 79 13.47 3.42 -35.09
C VAL A 79 13.53 3.23 -33.58
N VAL A 80 14.74 3.21 -33.03
CA VAL A 80 14.99 3.15 -31.58
C VAL A 80 15.42 4.53 -31.11
N ARG A 81 14.67 5.12 -30.18
CA ARG A 81 14.98 6.43 -29.61
C ARG A 81 16.13 6.36 -28.61
N PRO A 82 16.84 7.47 -28.35
CA PRO A 82 17.83 7.56 -27.28
C PRO A 82 17.29 7.12 -25.92
N GLY A 83 18.16 6.58 -25.09
CA GLY A 83 17.79 6.09 -23.76
C GLY A 83 18.90 5.28 -23.09
N ALA A 84 18.59 4.74 -21.93
CA ALA A 84 19.52 3.97 -21.12
C ALA A 84 18.90 2.66 -20.61
N ALA A 85 19.71 1.63 -20.47
CA ALA A 85 19.32 0.32 -19.93
C ALA A 85 20.41 -0.29 -19.05
N LEU A 86 20.02 -1.24 -18.21
CA LEU A 86 20.90 -2.11 -17.43
C LEU A 86 20.74 -3.55 -17.90
N ASP A 87 21.82 -4.15 -18.33
CA ASP A 87 21.83 -5.59 -18.61
C ASP A 87 21.89 -6.42 -17.32
N CYS A 88 21.84 -7.74 -17.49
CA CYS A 88 21.83 -8.67 -16.37
C CYS A 88 23.17 -8.74 -15.60
N CYS A 89 24.30 -8.37 -16.22
CA CYS A 89 25.58 -8.27 -15.52
C CYS A 89 25.73 -6.92 -14.79
N GLY A 90 24.78 -5.99 -14.95
CA GLY A 90 24.84 -4.63 -14.39
C GLY A 90 25.65 -3.65 -15.23
N ASN A 91 25.93 -3.97 -16.49
CA ASN A 91 26.49 -3.03 -17.44
C ASN A 91 25.46 -1.96 -17.79
N GLU A 92 25.92 -0.71 -17.82
CA GLU A 92 25.11 0.41 -18.29
C GLU A 92 25.21 0.48 -19.81
N ILE A 93 24.04 0.51 -20.46
CA ILE A 93 23.92 0.70 -21.90
C ILE A 93 23.35 2.08 -22.13
N LEU A 94 24.10 2.93 -22.82
CA LEU A 94 23.68 4.29 -23.16
C LEU A 94 23.58 4.46 -24.67
N VAL A 95 22.37 4.72 -25.16
CA VAL A 95 22.08 5.06 -26.56
C VAL A 95 21.85 6.57 -26.63
N ILE A 96 22.81 7.29 -27.20
CA ILE A 96 22.82 8.76 -27.23
C ILE A 96 21.99 9.31 -28.40
N ASP A 97 22.09 8.67 -29.55
CA ASP A 97 21.46 9.10 -30.80
C ASP A 97 20.33 8.15 -31.22
N GLU A 98 19.39 8.67 -32.00
CA GLU A 98 18.31 7.86 -32.57
C GLU A 98 18.88 6.88 -33.62
N GLU A 99 18.56 5.60 -33.48
CA GLU A 99 19.08 4.53 -34.33
C GLU A 99 17.98 3.96 -35.22
N THR A 100 18.23 3.92 -36.53
CA THR A 100 17.33 3.27 -37.49
C THR A 100 17.81 1.87 -37.80
N LEU A 101 17.08 0.87 -37.32
CA LEU A 101 17.44 -0.54 -37.45
C LEU A 101 16.72 -1.18 -38.61
N ASP A 102 17.47 -2.00 -39.34
CA ASP A 102 16.95 -2.83 -40.40
C ASP A 102 16.74 -4.25 -39.87
N ILE A 103 15.49 -4.60 -39.58
CA ILE A 103 15.19 -5.89 -38.95
C ILE A 103 15.51 -7.08 -39.86
N THR A 104 15.60 -6.86 -41.18
CA THR A 104 15.89 -7.93 -42.15
C THR A 104 17.37 -8.28 -42.25
N CYS A 105 18.26 -7.42 -41.72
CA CYS A 105 19.69 -7.67 -41.70
C CYS A 105 20.14 -8.60 -40.56
N PHE A 106 19.31 -8.79 -39.52
CA PHE A 106 19.66 -9.69 -38.42
C PHE A 106 19.67 -11.15 -38.89
N PRO A 107 20.69 -11.95 -38.50
CA PRO A 107 20.85 -13.32 -38.98
C PRO A 107 19.60 -14.20 -38.78
N ALA A 108 18.92 -14.06 -37.64
CA ALA A 108 17.73 -14.84 -37.31
C ALA A 108 16.54 -14.51 -38.24
N VAL A 109 16.30 -13.23 -38.51
CA VAL A 109 15.23 -12.78 -39.42
C VAL A 109 15.60 -13.09 -40.87
N ARG A 110 16.87 -12.94 -41.25
CA ARG A 110 17.34 -13.29 -42.61
C ARG A 110 17.11 -14.76 -42.91
N ALA A 111 17.31 -15.65 -41.95
CA ALA A 111 17.01 -17.08 -42.09
C ALA A 111 15.52 -17.33 -42.40
N LEU A 112 14.60 -16.60 -41.75
CA LEU A 112 13.16 -16.66 -42.05
C LEU A 112 12.83 -16.16 -43.47
N ILE A 113 13.57 -15.16 -43.97
CA ILE A 113 13.37 -14.64 -45.33
C ILE A 113 13.89 -15.63 -46.39
N GLU A 114 15.04 -16.26 -46.13
CA GLU A 114 15.66 -17.24 -47.02
C GLU A 114 14.88 -18.57 -47.05
N GLN A 115 14.24 -18.95 -45.95
CA GLN A 115 13.38 -20.14 -45.83
C GLN A 115 11.99 -19.76 -45.29
N PRO A 116 11.14 -19.15 -46.13
CA PRO A 116 9.85 -18.66 -45.68
C PRO A 116 8.91 -19.80 -45.32
N ASP A 117 8.35 -19.76 -44.11
CA ASP A 117 7.20 -20.55 -43.73
C ASP A 117 5.92 -19.68 -43.73
N ASN A 118 4.76 -20.32 -43.56
CA ASN A 118 3.48 -19.64 -43.43
C ASN A 118 3.04 -19.48 -41.97
N ALA A 119 3.96 -19.66 -41.01
CA ALA A 119 3.70 -19.50 -39.60
C ALA A 119 3.76 -18.01 -39.20
N ASP A 120 3.21 -17.72 -38.03
CA ASP A 120 3.35 -16.42 -37.38
C ASP A 120 4.49 -16.57 -36.36
N HIS A 121 5.50 -15.70 -36.43
CA HIS A 121 6.63 -15.72 -35.50
C HIS A 121 6.52 -14.63 -34.43
N LEU A 122 7.11 -14.87 -33.27
CA LEU A 122 7.36 -13.87 -32.24
C LEU A 122 8.77 -13.34 -32.40
N LEU A 123 8.92 -12.03 -32.58
CA LEU A 123 10.24 -11.38 -32.52
C LEU A 123 10.40 -10.63 -31.21
N LEU A 124 11.58 -10.75 -30.60
CA LEU A 124 12.03 -9.83 -29.55
C LEU A 124 13.20 -9.01 -30.07
N LEU A 125 12.99 -7.71 -30.21
CA LEU A 125 14.08 -6.76 -30.45
C LEU A 125 14.73 -6.44 -29.11
N CYS A 126 16.04 -6.64 -29.01
CA CYS A 126 16.77 -6.46 -27.77
C CYS A 126 18.13 -5.78 -28.00
N ILE A 127 18.73 -5.28 -26.91
CA ILE A 127 20.03 -4.59 -26.91
C ILE A 127 21.00 -5.25 -25.95
N ARG A 128 22.29 -5.31 -26.32
CA ARG A 128 23.38 -5.90 -25.54
C ARG A 128 24.51 -4.90 -25.33
N TYR A 129 25.19 -4.99 -24.19
CA TYR A 129 26.42 -4.25 -23.91
C TYR A 129 27.60 -4.86 -24.67
N ARG A 130 28.55 -4.02 -25.11
CA ARG A 130 29.75 -4.46 -25.83
C ARG A 130 30.94 -3.55 -25.53
N GLU A 131 32.08 -4.15 -25.22
CA GLU A 131 33.36 -3.43 -25.16
C GLU A 131 34.08 -3.53 -26.50
N CYS A 132 34.40 -2.38 -27.08
CA CYS A 132 35.09 -2.26 -28.35
C CYS A 132 36.49 -1.67 -28.11
N PRO A 133 37.57 -2.45 -28.31
CA PRO A 133 38.91 -1.88 -28.35
C PRO A 133 39.01 -0.86 -29.49
N THR A 134 39.54 0.31 -29.20
CA THR A 134 39.67 1.43 -30.15
C THR A 134 41.07 2.01 -30.11
N GLU A 135 41.45 2.67 -31.21
CA GLU A 135 42.73 3.38 -31.33
C GLU A 135 43.94 2.44 -31.15
N GLU A 136 44.21 1.60 -32.15
CA GLU A 136 45.41 0.74 -32.18
C GLU A 136 46.69 1.60 -32.21
N VAL A 137 47.55 1.42 -31.22
CA VAL A 137 48.84 2.12 -31.08
C VAL A 137 50.00 1.12 -31.03
N PRO A 138 51.17 1.44 -31.61
CA PRO A 138 52.35 0.58 -31.53
C PRO A 138 52.82 0.38 -30.08
N VAL A 139 53.14 -0.86 -29.71
CA VAL A 139 53.69 -1.22 -28.39
C VAL A 139 55.19 -0.93 -28.40
N LEU A 140 55.66 -0.02 -27.53
CA LEU A 140 57.07 0.43 -27.49
C LEU A 140 58.04 -0.59 -26.89
N TYR A 141 57.54 -1.53 -26.07
CA TYR A 141 58.34 -2.57 -25.43
C TYR A 141 57.57 -3.89 -25.47
N ASP A 142 58.03 -4.87 -26.25
CA ASP A 142 57.51 -6.24 -26.24
C ASP A 142 58.32 -7.10 -25.27
N GLU A 143 57.66 -7.77 -24.32
CA GLU A 143 58.33 -8.53 -23.27
C GLU A 143 59.07 -9.77 -23.81
N CYS A 144 58.80 -10.20 -25.06
CA CYS A 144 59.34 -11.45 -25.62
C CYS A 144 59.67 -11.45 -27.14
N GLY A 145 59.89 -10.32 -27.82
CA GLY A 145 60.17 -10.34 -29.26
C GLY A 145 60.82 -9.08 -29.83
N CYS A 146 61.73 -9.26 -30.80
CA CYS A 146 62.28 -8.17 -31.64
C CYS A 146 61.31 -7.79 -32.78
N ASP A 147 60.00 -7.76 -32.52
CA ASP A 147 58.98 -7.43 -33.51
C ASP A 147 58.34 -6.07 -33.20
N ASP A 148 58.90 -5.02 -33.80
CA ASP A 148 58.43 -3.62 -33.65
C ASP A 148 57.06 -3.36 -34.34
N SER A 149 56.36 -4.39 -34.83
CA SER A 149 55.08 -4.25 -35.54
C SER A 149 53.83 -4.49 -34.68
N ARG A 150 54.00 -4.90 -33.42
CA ARG A 150 52.87 -5.18 -32.52
C ARG A 150 52.12 -3.89 -32.15
N CYS A 151 50.82 -3.86 -32.43
CA CYS A 151 49.90 -2.82 -31.96
C CYS A 151 49.03 -3.38 -30.82
N ALA A 152 48.59 -2.48 -29.94
CA ALA A 152 47.60 -2.76 -28.91
C ALA A 152 46.58 -1.62 -28.85
N PRO A 153 45.33 -1.89 -28.45
CA PRO A 153 44.30 -0.86 -28.32
C PRO A 153 44.66 0.13 -27.21
N ASN A 154 44.61 1.43 -27.51
CA ASN A 154 44.87 2.50 -26.55
C ASN A 154 43.66 2.72 -25.62
N ARG A 155 42.45 2.39 -26.07
CA ARG A 155 41.20 2.64 -25.35
C ARG A 155 40.21 1.52 -25.52
N ILE A 156 39.33 1.36 -24.54
CA ILE A 156 38.14 0.52 -24.63
C ILE A 156 36.93 1.46 -24.69
N LEU A 157 36.14 1.35 -25.75
CA LEU A 157 34.87 2.03 -25.92
C LEU A 157 33.76 1.11 -25.41
N GLU A 158 33.06 1.54 -24.37
CA GLU A 158 31.81 0.94 -23.94
C GLU A 158 30.71 1.31 -24.97
N SER A 159 30.09 0.30 -25.56
CA SER A 159 29.17 0.41 -26.68
C SER A 159 28.03 -0.59 -26.50
N TYR A 160 27.14 -0.64 -27.49
CA TYR A 160 26.06 -1.61 -27.55
C TYR A 160 25.94 -2.24 -28.93
N GLU A 161 25.17 -3.32 -29.00
CA GLU A 161 24.67 -3.90 -30.23
C GLU A 161 23.20 -4.28 -30.09
N PHE A 162 22.45 -4.20 -31.19
CA PHE A 162 21.09 -4.68 -31.25
C PHE A 162 21.07 -6.13 -31.74
N ASP A 163 20.07 -6.90 -31.31
CA ASP A 163 19.80 -8.23 -31.83
C ASP A 163 18.29 -8.48 -31.90
N VAL A 164 17.89 -9.48 -32.70
CA VAL A 164 16.51 -9.92 -32.82
C VAL A 164 16.44 -11.42 -32.56
N LEU A 165 15.75 -11.79 -31.50
CA LEU A 165 15.43 -13.19 -31.19
C LEU A 165 14.14 -13.57 -31.91
N VAL A 166 14.14 -14.76 -32.54
CA VAL A 166 12.98 -15.34 -33.22
C VAL A 166 12.50 -16.53 -32.39
N ASP A 167 11.21 -16.53 -32.04
CA ASP A 167 10.53 -17.57 -31.25
C ASP A 167 11.35 -18.07 -30.04
N PRO A 168 11.82 -17.15 -29.16
CA PRO A 168 12.57 -17.56 -27.98
C PRO A 168 11.71 -18.41 -27.04
N GLU A 169 12.32 -19.38 -26.36
CA GLU A 169 11.65 -20.15 -25.31
C GLU A 169 11.45 -19.24 -24.10
N LEU A 170 10.25 -18.66 -24.00
CA LEU A 170 9.88 -17.73 -22.93
C LEU A 170 9.30 -18.48 -21.73
N PRO A 171 9.55 -18.02 -20.50
CA PRO A 171 8.84 -18.55 -19.34
C PRO A 171 7.32 -18.36 -19.52
N ALA A 172 6.51 -19.25 -18.94
CA ALA A 172 5.07 -19.29 -19.18
C ALA A 172 4.30 -18.04 -18.73
N VAL A 173 4.94 -17.16 -17.94
CA VAL A 173 4.35 -15.94 -17.39
C VAL A 173 5.30 -14.76 -17.68
N PRO A 174 4.83 -13.65 -18.30
CA PRO A 174 5.59 -12.42 -18.42
C PRO A 174 6.03 -11.88 -17.05
N PRO A 175 7.08 -11.04 -16.94
CA PRO A 175 7.39 -10.36 -15.68
C PRO A 175 6.12 -9.70 -15.12
N ALA A 176 5.86 -9.93 -13.83
CA ALA A 176 4.57 -9.69 -13.19
C ALA A 176 4.07 -8.26 -13.43
N GLN A 177 3.12 -8.09 -14.35
CA GLN A 177 2.39 -6.84 -14.46
C GLN A 177 1.48 -6.71 -13.23
N PRO A 178 1.38 -5.52 -12.61
CA PRO A 178 0.49 -5.31 -11.48
C PRO A 178 -0.93 -5.70 -11.87
N GLN A 179 -1.43 -6.79 -11.30
CA GLN A 179 -2.80 -7.23 -11.52
C GLN A 179 -3.77 -6.38 -10.67
N PRO A 180 -5.03 -6.25 -11.09
CA PRO A 180 -6.07 -5.69 -10.23
C PRO A 180 -6.20 -6.52 -8.95
N PRO A 181 -6.65 -5.92 -7.83
CA PRO A 181 -6.83 -6.65 -6.59
C PRO A 181 -7.84 -7.79 -6.77
N THR A 182 -7.64 -8.86 -6.01
CA THR A 182 -8.59 -9.97 -5.99
C THR A 182 -9.76 -9.60 -5.08
N LEU A 183 -10.98 -9.84 -5.56
CA LEU A 183 -12.19 -9.63 -4.77
C LEU A 183 -12.64 -10.98 -4.20
N THR A 184 -12.65 -11.11 -2.87
CA THR A 184 -13.09 -12.32 -2.19
C THR A 184 -14.35 -12.07 -1.37
N TRP A 185 -15.30 -12.99 -1.40
CA TRP A 185 -16.52 -12.89 -0.60
C TRP A 185 -16.20 -13.09 0.87
N GLN A 186 -16.46 -12.08 1.70
CA GLN A 186 -16.20 -12.15 3.14
C GLN A 186 -17.46 -12.48 3.93
N ALA A 187 -18.55 -11.75 3.69
CA ALA A 187 -19.78 -11.88 4.47
C ALA A 187 -20.99 -11.33 3.72
N SER A 188 -22.17 -11.51 4.31
CA SER A 188 -23.43 -10.93 3.81
C SER A 188 -24.29 -10.48 4.96
N VAL A 189 -24.99 -9.38 4.76
CA VAL A 189 -26.05 -8.90 5.63
C VAL A 189 -27.36 -9.10 4.89
N THR A 190 -28.25 -9.92 5.44
CA THR A 190 -29.55 -10.19 4.83
C THR A 190 -30.56 -9.10 5.19
N LEU A 191 -31.08 -8.41 4.19
CA LEU A 191 -32.15 -7.44 4.33
C LEU A 191 -32.89 -7.34 3.00
N ALA A 192 -34.06 -7.98 2.93
CA ALA A 192 -34.85 -7.99 1.70
C ALA A 192 -35.27 -6.58 1.29
N GLY A 193 -35.08 -6.24 0.01
CA GLY A 193 -35.37 -4.92 -0.53
C GLY A 193 -34.32 -3.88 -0.20
N ALA A 194 -33.09 -4.28 0.16
CA ALA A 194 -31.98 -3.35 0.37
C ALA A 194 -31.71 -2.52 -0.88
N ARG A 195 -31.50 -1.21 -0.70
CA ARG A 195 -31.32 -0.25 -1.80
C ARG A 195 -30.15 0.70 -1.65
N ALA A 196 -29.80 1.07 -0.42
CA ALA A 196 -28.72 2.01 -0.17
C ALA A 196 -27.90 1.58 1.04
N VAL A 197 -26.61 1.90 1.00
CA VAL A 197 -25.67 1.65 2.07
C VAL A 197 -24.89 2.92 2.33
N ALA A 198 -24.69 3.26 3.61
CA ALA A 198 -23.80 4.32 4.04
C ALA A 198 -22.84 3.77 5.09
N LEU A 199 -21.57 4.13 4.99
CA LEU A 199 -20.49 3.62 5.83
C LEU A 199 -19.83 4.81 6.55
N HIS A 200 -19.46 4.61 7.81
CA HIS A 200 -18.69 5.59 8.56
C HIS A 200 -17.59 4.89 9.37
N GLU A 201 -16.36 5.00 8.88
CA GLU A 201 -15.22 4.23 9.38
C GLU A 201 -14.77 4.67 10.77
N ALA A 202 -14.73 5.99 11.03
CA ALA A 202 -14.26 6.51 12.30
C ALA A 202 -15.14 6.08 13.50
N SER A 203 -16.44 5.90 13.28
CA SER A 203 -17.35 5.34 14.30
C SER A 203 -17.54 3.82 14.17
N GLN A 204 -16.90 3.17 13.20
CA GLN A 204 -17.06 1.75 12.88
C GLN A 204 -18.53 1.35 12.71
N ARG A 205 -19.30 2.17 11.96
CA ARG A 205 -20.72 1.94 11.68
C ARG A 205 -20.98 1.72 10.19
N ALA A 206 -21.92 0.83 9.91
CA ALA A 206 -22.54 0.65 8.61
C ALA A 206 -24.05 0.80 8.75
N TYR A 207 -24.69 1.39 7.75
CA TYR A 207 -26.12 1.62 7.71
C TYR A 207 -26.67 1.07 6.40
N LEU A 208 -27.69 0.23 6.50
CA LEU A 208 -28.32 -0.41 5.34
C LEU A 208 -29.79 -0.02 5.29
N ALA A 209 -30.18 0.65 4.20
CA ALA A 209 -31.56 1.05 3.95
C ALA A 209 -32.26 0.04 3.02
N ALA A 210 -33.52 -0.26 3.32
CA ALA A 210 -34.34 -1.15 2.51
C ALA A 210 -35.79 -0.67 2.39
N ASP A 211 -36.42 -1.01 1.27
CA ASP A 211 -37.85 -0.83 1.03
C ASP A 211 -38.61 -2.12 1.37
N LEU A 212 -39.65 -2.00 2.18
CA LEU A 212 -40.41 -3.15 2.66
C LEU A 212 -41.53 -3.53 1.68
N SER A 213 -41.75 -4.83 1.47
CA SER A 213 -42.73 -5.39 0.52
C SER A 213 -44.20 -5.05 0.83
N GLY A 214 -44.49 -4.49 2.02
CA GLY A 214 -45.81 -3.99 2.43
C GLY A 214 -46.00 -2.47 2.34
N GLY A 215 -45.01 -1.75 1.80
CA GLY A 215 -44.92 -0.29 1.88
C GLY A 215 -44.16 0.15 3.14
N GLY A 216 -43.48 1.29 3.03
CA GLY A 216 -42.55 1.77 4.05
C GLY A 216 -41.10 1.41 3.77
N GLY A 217 -40.21 1.96 4.57
CA GLY A 217 -38.77 1.76 4.46
C GLY A 217 -38.15 1.50 5.83
N THR A 218 -36.93 1.02 5.85
CA THR A 218 -36.21 0.74 7.10
C THR A 218 -34.74 1.06 6.93
N VAL A 219 -34.09 1.47 8.01
CA VAL A 219 -32.63 1.64 8.06
C VAL A 219 -32.10 0.84 9.25
N GLN A 220 -31.21 -0.10 8.98
CA GLN A 220 -30.53 -0.88 9.99
C GLN A 220 -29.15 -0.31 10.28
N GLN A 221 -28.81 -0.17 11.56
CA GLN A 221 -27.48 0.17 12.05
C GLN A 221 -26.72 -1.10 12.42
N LEU A 222 -25.50 -1.21 11.91
CA LEU A 222 -24.62 -2.37 12.03
C LEU A 222 -23.22 -1.91 12.44
N TRP A 223 -22.45 -2.81 13.07
CA TRP A 223 -21.02 -2.62 13.24
C TRP A 223 -20.28 -2.89 11.93
N LEU A 224 -19.38 -1.99 11.53
CA LEU A 224 -18.60 -2.16 10.29
C LEU A 224 -17.62 -3.36 10.39
N SER A 225 -17.08 -3.60 11.58
CA SER A 225 -16.05 -4.61 11.83
C SER A 225 -16.54 -6.05 11.71
N ASN A 226 -17.70 -6.37 12.30
CA ASN A 226 -18.24 -7.72 12.41
C ASN A 226 -19.71 -7.85 11.96
N GLN A 227 -20.29 -6.79 11.37
CA GLN A 227 -21.66 -6.76 10.86
C GLN A 227 -22.73 -7.07 11.92
N ALA A 228 -22.38 -6.97 13.21
CA ALA A 228 -23.33 -7.22 14.28
C ALA A 228 -24.43 -6.15 14.25
N TYR A 229 -25.67 -6.63 14.31
CA TYR A 229 -26.86 -5.81 14.40
C TYR A 229 -26.84 -4.95 15.67
N ILE A 230 -27.17 -3.66 15.53
CA ILE A 230 -27.28 -2.71 16.63
C ILE A 230 -28.74 -2.30 16.85
N ALA A 231 -29.34 -1.67 15.84
CA ALA A 231 -30.66 -1.06 15.93
C ALA A 231 -31.31 -0.94 14.54
N THR A 232 -32.63 -0.73 14.52
CA THR A 232 -33.40 -0.49 13.29
C THR A 232 -34.32 0.69 13.51
N HIS A 233 -34.39 1.59 12.54
CA HIS A 233 -35.42 2.62 12.43
C HIS A 233 -36.37 2.28 11.29
N ASN A 234 -37.67 2.40 11.50
CA ASN A 234 -38.69 2.11 10.49
C ASN A 234 -39.40 3.39 10.05
N PHE A 235 -39.46 3.59 8.74
CA PHE A 235 -40.15 4.69 8.09
C PHE A 235 -41.49 4.24 7.52
N THR A 236 -42.44 5.18 7.49
CA THR A 236 -43.78 4.95 6.92
C THR A 236 -43.77 4.85 5.40
N THR A 237 -42.75 5.43 4.75
CA THR A 237 -42.57 5.49 3.30
C THR A 237 -41.17 5.00 2.92
N ALA A 238 -40.96 4.72 1.63
CA ALA A 238 -39.70 4.21 1.09
C ALA A 238 -38.53 5.15 1.35
N VAL A 239 -37.34 4.59 1.55
CA VAL A 239 -36.10 5.35 1.79
C VAL A 239 -35.26 5.28 0.52
N SER A 240 -35.10 6.42 -0.16
CA SER A 240 -34.41 6.50 -1.45
C SER A 240 -32.90 6.66 -1.32
N GLY A 241 -32.41 7.18 -0.18
CA GLY A 241 -30.99 7.36 0.07
C GLY A 241 -30.69 7.65 1.53
N ILE A 242 -29.45 7.41 1.94
CA ILE A 242 -28.96 7.66 3.29
C ILE A 242 -27.56 8.27 3.24
N ALA A 243 -27.27 9.18 4.17
CA ALA A 243 -25.94 9.75 4.37
C ALA A 243 -25.65 9.90 5.86
N VAL A 244 -24.39 9.74 6.24
CA VAL A 244 -23.92 9.87 7.63
C VAL A 244 -23.11 11.15 7.74
N SER A 245 -23.31 11.93 8.80
CA SER A 245 -22.53 13.13 9.08
C SER A 245 -21.04 12.82 9.19
N GLY A 246 -20.17 13.79 8.88
CA GLY A 246 -18.72 13.55 8.87
C GLY A 246 -18.11 13.24 10.25
N ASP A 247 -18.83 13.52 11.34
CA ASP A 247 -18.47 13.12 12.70
C ASP A 247 -19.11 11.78 13.13
N GLY A 248 -19.99 11.23 12.31
CA GLY A 248 -20.70 9.97 12.54
C GLY A 248 -21.72 10.01 13.66
N THR A 249 -22.16 11.19 14.11
CA THR A 249 -23.16 11.32 15.18
C THR A 249 -24.60 11.33 14.66
N LEU A 250 -24.80 11.75 13.41
CA LEU A 250 -26.11 11.89 12.80
C LEU A 250 -26.22 11.11 11.49
N LEU A 251 -27.39 10.52 11.24
CA LEU A 251 -27.74 9.95 9.95
C LEU A 251 -28.92 10.71 9.36
N VAL A 252 -28.81 11.03 8.07
CA VAL A 252 -29.87 11.65 7.29
C VAL A 252 -30.44 10.62 6.32
N ALA A 253 -31.72 10.33 6.46
CA ALA A 253 -32.48 9.50 5.54
C ALA A 253 -33.33 10.37 4.62
N LEU A 254 -33.22 10.15 3.31
CA LEU A 254 -34.08 10.77 2.31
C LEU A 254 -35.26 9.86 2.03
N VAL A 255 -36.43 10.30 2.46
CA VAL A 255 -37.65 9.50 2.48
C VAL A 255 -38.64 10.04 1.45
N ALA A 256 -39.25 9.15 0.68
CA ALA A 256 -40.27 9.50 -0.30
C ALA A 256 -41.51 10.09 0.37
N GLY A 257 -42.22 10.97 -0.36
CA GLY A 257 -43.51 11.51 0.06
C GLY A 257 -44.56 10.40 0.24
N ALA A 258 -45.53 10.63 1.13
CA ALA A 258 -46.61 9.67 1.41
C ALA A 258 -47.46 9.35 0.18
N THR A 259 -47.63 10.34 -0.69
CA THR A 259 -48.24 10.20 -2.02
C THR A 259 -47.37 10.87 -3.07
N ALA A 260 -47.63 10.61 -4.35
CA ALA A 260 -46.92 11.28 -5.45
C ALA A 260 -47.13 12.82 -5.47
N ALA A 261 -48.12 13.34 -4.73
CA ALA A 261 -48.37 14.78 -4.59
C ALA A 261 -47.59 15.40 -3.42
N ASP A 262 -47.05 14.58 -2.52
CA ASP A 262 -46.29 15.05 -1.36
C ASP A 262 -44.80 15.20 -1.72
N PRO A 263 -44.12 16.21 -1.17
CA PRO A 263 -42.68 16.35 -1.36
C PRO A 263 -41.90 15.21 -0.69
N ALA A 264 -40.70 14.95 -1.18
CA ALA A 264 -39.72 14.16 -0.46
C ALA A 264 -39.32 14.88 0.85
N ARG A 265 -38.96 14.11 1.87
CA ARG A 265 -38.57 14.63 3.17
C ARG A 265 -37.20 14.10 3.59
N LEU A 266 -36.45 14.90 4.33
CA LEU A 266 -35.26 14.47 5.05
C LEU A 266 -35.64 14.17 6.49
N ALA A 267 -35.20 13.02 7.00
CA ALA A 267 -35.34 12.64 8.39
C ALA A 267 -33.95 12.51 9.03
N LEU A 268 -33.78 13.15 10.18
CA LEU A 268 -32.54 13.12 10.96
C LEU A 268 -32.68 12.08 12.07
N LEU A 269 -31.68 11.21 12.21
CA LEU A 269 -31.58 10.20 13.26
C LEU A 269 -30.28 10.39 14.04
N ASP A 270 -30.37 10.36 15.36
CA ASP A 270 -29.20 10.25 16.25
C ASP A 270 -28.64 8.83 16.17
N THR A 271 -27.33 8.71 15.97
CA THR A 271 -26.64 7.42 15.83
C THR A 271 -25.78 7.06 17.04
N THR A 272 -25.71 7.94 18.05
CA THR A 272 -24.86 7.81 19.23
C THR A 272 -25.34 6.71 20.18
N SER A 273 -26.65 6.43 20.20
CA SER A 273 -27.24 5.35 20.99
C SER A 273 -28.25 4.54 20.18
N ALA A 274 -28.30 3.24 20.43
CA ALA A 274 -29.25 2.33 19.77
C ALA A 274 -30.72 2.68 20.07
N GLY A 275 -30.99 3.25 21.25
CA GLY A 275 -32.33 3.65 21.67
C GLY A 275 -32.80 4.91 20.94
N ASP A 276 -31.92 5.88 20.76
CA ASP A 276 -32.23 7.12 20.05
C ASP A 276 -32.39 6.85 18.55
N PHE A 277 -31.52 6.01 17.97
CA PHE A 277 -31.63 5.59 16.57
C PHE A 277 -32.95 4.86 16.27
N ALA A 278 -33.34 3.91 17.12
CA ALA A 278 -34.61 3.19 16.97
C ALA A 278 -35.84 4.00 17.41
N GLY A 279 -35.62 5.19 17.97
CA GLY A 279 -36.63 6.06 18.56
C GLY A 279 -37.37 6.90 17.54
N ALA A 280 -37.79 8.10 17.96
CA ALA A 280 -38.42 9.06 17.06
C ALA A 280 -37.37 9.77 16.20
N GLU A 281 -37.76 10.25 15.03
CA GLU A 281 -36.93 11.12 14.20
C GLU A 281 -36.62 12.42 14.97
N ASP A 282 -35.34 12.80 15.09
CA ASP A 282 -34.89 14.00 15.80
C ASP A 282 -35.44 15.27 15.16
N ALA A 283 -35.48 15.27 13.83
CA ALA A 283 -36.04 16.34 13.02
C ALA A 283 -36.47 15.78 11.66
N THR A 284 -37.50 16.39 11.09
CA THR A 284 -37.91 16.17 9.71
C THR A 284 -37.99 17.48 8.96
N LEU A 285 -37.71 17.42 7.65
CA LEU A 285 -37.77 18.59 6.78
C LEU A 285 -38.29 18.20 5.41
N ASP A 286 -39.42 18.78 5.01
CA ASP A 286 -39.95 18.64 3.65
C ASP A 286 -39.11 19.45 2.67
N LEU A 287 -38.78 18.84 1.53
CA LEU A 287 -38.05 19.49 0.44
C LEU A 287 -39.04 20.04 -0.59
N PRO A 288 -39.32 21.36 -0.60
CA PRO A 288 -40.35 21.92 -1.46
C PRO A 288 -40.04 21.74 -2.94
N GLY A 289 -41.07 21.51 -3.76
CA GLY A 289 -40.92 21.35 -5.22
C GLY A 289 -40.52 19.95 -5.68
N THR A 290 -40.38 19.00 -4.76
CA THR A 290 -39.95 17.62 -5.06
C THR A 290 -41.10 16.61 -5.20
N ALA A 291 -42.34 17.09 -5.33
CA ALA A 291 -43.49 16.21 -5.54
C ALA A 291 -43.35 15.43 -6.86
N GLY A 292 -43.56 14.12 -6.81
CA GLY A 292 -43.38 13.24 -7.98
C GLY A 292 -41.92 12.97 -8.35
N ALA A 293 -41.00 13.09 -7.39
CA ALA A 293 -39.60 12.74 -7.58
C ALA A 293 -39.42 11.30 -8.09
N THR A 294 -38.51 11.12 -9.05
CA THR A 294 -38.18 9.84 -9.66
C THR A 294 -36.84 9.29 -9.20
N GLN A 295 -35.89 10.17 -8.85
CA GLN A 295 -34.58 9.82 -8.33
C GLN A 295 -34.18 10.80 -7.25
N ALA A 296 -33.44 10.33 -6.26
CA ALA A 296 -33.02 11.15 -5.14
C ALA A 296 -31.74 10.59 -4.52
N TRP A 297 -30.79 11.46 -4.20
CA TRP A 297 -29.54 11.08 -3.56
C TRP A 297 -29.19 12.06 -2.43
N VAL A 298 -28.45 11.57 -1.45
CA VAL A 298 -27.97 12.37 -0.33
C VAL A 298 -26.54 11.95 0.02
N THR A 299 -25.68 12.92 0.36
CA THR A 299 -24.28 12.69 0.72
C THR A 299 -23.81 13.74 1.71
N ALA A 300 -22.84 13.39 2.55
CA ALA A 300 -22.20 14.34 3.44
C ALA A 300 -21.18 15.19 2.69
N ILE A 301 -21.20 16.50 2.94
CA ILE A 301 -20.29 17.49 2.33
C ILE A 301 -19.42 18.20 3.38
N GLY A 302 -19.45 17.69 4.61
CA GLY A 302 -18.72 18.20 5.76
C GLY A 302 -19.17 17.54 7.06
N PRO A 303 -18.61 17.94 8.21
CA PRO A 303 -18.97 17.36 9.51
C PRO A 303 -20.45 17.56 9.83
N ASN A 304 -20.99 18.75 9.56
CA ASN A 304 -22.36 19.13 9.93
C ASN A 304 -23.18 19.60 8.72
N ARG A 305 -22.89 19.10 7.51
CA ARG A 305 -23.62 19.50 6.29
C ARG A 305 -23.81 18.32 5.35
N VAL A 306 -24.98 18.25 4.73
CA VAL A 306 -25.29 17.27 3.66
C VAL A 306 -25.79 17.99 2.42
N ALA A 307 -25.57 17.39 1.25
CA ALA A 307 -26.21 17.76 0.01
C ALA A 307 -27.25 16.70 -0.35
N ALA A 308 -28.46 17.15 -0.71
CA ALA A 308 -29.54 16.32 -1.21
C ALA A 308 -29.92 16.77 -2.62
N LEU A 309 -29.85 15.85 -3.58
CA LEU A 309 -30.26 16.07 -4.96
C LEU A 309 -31.55 15.29 -5.21
N VAL A 310 -32.60 15.98 -5.65
CA VAL A 310 -33.89 15.35 -5.96
C VAL A 310 -34.27 15.68 -7.40
N VAL A 311 -34.57 14.64 -8.18
CA VAL A 311 -34.89 14.74 -9.61
C VAL A 311 -36.36 14.41 -9.82
N GLY A 312 -37.07 15.28 -10.51
CA GLY A 312 -38.49 15.12 -10.80
C GLY A 312 -38.95 16.06 -11.92
N GLY A 313 -39.93 15.64 -12.71
CA GLY A 313 -40.50 16.49 -13.78
C GLY A 313 -39.53 16.90 -14.90
N GLY A 314 -38.34 16.30 -14.99
CA GLY A 314 -37.28 16.66 -15.95
C GLY A 314 -36.22 17.62 -15.40
N ASP A 315 -36.36 18.07 -14.15
CA ASP A 315 -35.47 19.00 -13.47
C ASP A 315 -34.73 18.33 -12.30
N SER A 316 -33.60 18.90 -11.90
CA SER A 316 -32.89 18.53 -10.66
C SER A 316 -32.88 19.68 -9.67
N LEU A 317 -33.24 19.39 -8.41
CA LEU A 317 -33.25 20.34 -7.30
C LEU A 317 -32.15 19.95 -6.30
N LEU A 318 -31.19 20.84 -6.09
CA LEU A 318 -30.08 20.64 -5.15
C LEU A 318 -30.30 21.47 -3.89
N PHE A 319 -30.36 20.77 -2.76
CA PHE A 319 -30.44 21.36 -1.43
C PHE A 319 -29.16 21.09 -0.67
N THR A 320 -28.62 22.10 0.02
CA THR A 320 -27.69 21.86 1.12
C THR A 320 -28.42 22.01 2.43
N VAL A 321 -28.09 21.15 3.39
CA VAL A 321 -28.77 21.08 4.67
C VAL A 321 -27.74 21.10 5.76
N ASP A 322 -27.88 22.08 6.65
CA ASP A 322 -27.06 22.16 7.85
C ASP A 322 -27.65 21.22 8.91
N LEU A 323 -26.77 20.39 9.47
CA LEU A 323 -27.11 19.40 10.48
C LEU A 323 -26.85 19.97 11.86
N ALA A 324 -27.91 20.06 12.66
CA ALA A 324 -27.83 20.30 14.10
C ALA A 324 -28.78 19.35 14.81
N PRO A 325 -28.44 18.88 16.03
CA PRO A 325 -29.35 18.06 16.82
C PRO A 325 -30.71 18.73 16.97
N GLY A 326 -31.79 18.02 16.58
CA GLY A 326 -33.17 18.50 16.68
C GLY A 326 -33.57 19.64 15.72
N THR A 327 -32.73 20.03 14.74
CA THR A 327 -33.12 21.04 13.73
C THR A 327 -32.46 20.76 12.39
N LEU A 328 -33.28 20.70 11.33
CA LEU A 328 -32.81 20.67 9.94
C LEU A 328 -33.13 22.02 9.27
N THR A 329 -32.12 22.64 8.66
CA THR A 329 -32.31 23.85 7.85
C THR A 329 -31.79 23.58 6.45
N ALA A 330 -32.68 23.52 5.46
CA ALA A 330 -32.30 23.38 4.05
C ALA A 330 -32.25 24.74 3.36
N VAL A 331 -31.24 24.90 2.52
CA VAL A 331 -31.11 25.97 1.54
C VAL A 331 -31.22 25.31 0.17
N LEU A 332 -32.17 25.80 -0.65
CA LEU A 332 -32.22 25.43 -2.08
C LEU A 332 -31.13 26.23 -2.79
N ASP A 333 -30.02 25.57 -3.12
CA ASP A 333 -28.86 26.22 -3.74
C ASP A 333 -28.98 26.32 -5.27
N ALA A 334 -29.54 25.28 -5.91
CA ALA A 334 -29.66 25.27 -7.35
C ALA A 334 -30.92 24.53 -7.84
N THR A 335 -31.52 25.08 -8.90
CA THR A 335 -32.52 24.42 -9.74
C THR A 335 -31.95 24.28 -11.14
N LEU A 336 -31.71 23.04 -11.56
CA LEU A 336 -31.21 22.75 -12.90
C LEU A 336 -32.39 22.40 -13.80
N SER A 337 -33.00 23.43 -14.39
CA SER A 337 -34.15 23.27 -15.29
C SER A 337 -33.77 22.60 -16.60
N GLY A 338 -34.53 21.58 -17.00
CA GLY A 338 -34.25 20.75 -18.17
C GLY A 338 -33.07 19.80 -17.98
N PHE A 339 -32.51 19.72 -16.77
CA PHE A 339 -31.41 18.83 -16.44
C PHE A 339 -31.87 17.75 -15.45
N ALA A 340 -32.34 16.61 -15.95
CA ALA A 340 -32.54 15.41 -15.14
C ALA A 340 -31.20 14.68 -14.97
N ALA A 341 -30.60 14.77 -13.78
CA ALA A 341 -29.37 14.05 -13.46
C ALA A 341 -29.66 12.55 -13.35
N THR A 342 -28.77 11.72 -13.88
CA THR A 342 -28.80 10.25 -13.75
C THR A 342 -27.69 9.71 -12.87
N ALA A 343 -26.62 10.48 -12.69
CA ALA A 343 -25.52 10.15 -11.80
C ALA A 343 -24.94 11.43 -11.17
N TRP A 344 -24.29 11.25 -10.02
CA TRP A 344 -23.64 12.33 -9.29
C TRP A 344 -22.38 11.82 -8.58
N ALA A 345 -21.44 12.71 -8.31
CA ALA A 345 -20.25 12.42 -7.52
C ALA A 345 -19.78 13.68 -6.79
N LEU A 346 -19.40 13.53 -5.52
CA LEU A 346 -18.77 14.61 -4.76
C LEU A 346 -17.28 14.70 -5.15
N GLY A 347 -16.81 15.90 -5.41
CA GLY A 347 -15.40 16.19 -5.66
C GLY A 347 -14.54 15.85 -4.45
N SER A 348 -13.25 15.58 -4.69
CA SER A 348 -12.31 15.24 -3.62
C SER A 348 -12.07 16.40 -2.64
N ASP A 349 -12.41 17.62 -3.06
CA ASP A 349 -12.38 18.83 -2.25
C ASP A 349 -13.57 18.97 -1.28
N GLY A 350 -14.60 18.13 -1.42
CA GLY A 350 -15.86 18.20 -0.65
C GLY A 350 -16.70 19.44 -0.93
N LYS A 351 -16.33 20.26 -1.93
CA LYS A 351 -16.94 21.56 -2.25
C LYS A 351 -17.57 21.57 -3.63
N THR A 352 -17.12 20.72 -4.53
CA THR A 352 -17.65 20.64 -5.90
C THR A 352 -18.52 19.41 -6.04
N LEU A 353 -19.71 19.54 -6.60
CA LEU A 353 -20.59 18.42 -6.93
C LEU A 353 -20.65 18.25 -8.45
N TYR A 354 -20.29 17.07 -8.94
CA TYR A 354 -20.37 16.72 -10.36
C TYR A 354 -21.67 15.97 -10.63
N LEU A 355 -22.39 16.38 -11.67
CA LEU A 355 -23.67 15.84 -12.10
C LEU A 355 -23.57 15.41 -13.56
N ALA A 356 -24.17 14.27 -13.90
CA ALA A 356 -24.25 13.79 -15.27
C ALA A 356 -25.68 13.44 -15.65
N GLN A 357 -26.01 13.56 -16.94
CA GLN A 357 -27.30 13.14 -17.50
C GLN A 357 -27.17 11.92 -18.42
N ALA A 358 -28.33 11.33 -18.72
CA ALA A 358 -28.48 10.26 -19.71
C ALA A 358 -28.05 10.63 -21.14
N ASN A 359 -27.88 11.91 -21.48
CA ASN A 359 -27.42 12.34 -22.80
C ASN A 359 -25.91 12.59 -22.86
N GLY A 360 -25.18 12.31 -21.75
CA GLY A 360 -23.75 12.53 -21.63
C GLY A 360 -23.35 13.94 -21.18
N ALA A 361 -24.31 14.85 -20.97
CA ALA A 361 -24.02 16.19 -20.46
C ALA A 361 -23.60 16.12 -18.99
N MET A 362 -22.44 16.68 -18.69
CA MET A 362 -21.96 16.87 -17.32
C MET A 362 -22.09 18.34 -16.88
N GLN A 363 -22.27 18.57 -15.58
CA GLN A 363 -22.23 19.89 -14.96
C GLN A 363 -21.55 19.79 -13.59
N SER A 364 -20.86 20.85 -13.18
CA SER A 364 -20.33 21.00 -11.82
C SER A 364 -21.05 22.12 -11.08
N VAL A 365 -21.28 21.91 -9.79
CA VAL A 365 -21.90 22.86 -8.88
C VAL A 365 -20.92 23.15 -7.74
N ASP A 366 -20.59 24.42 -7.54
CA ASP A 366 -19.84 24.86 -6.37
C ASP A 366 -20.81 25.01 -5.19
N LEU A 367 -20.65 24.15 -4.18
CA LEU A 367 -21.49 24.07 -2.97
C LEU A 367 -21.24 25.23 -1.99
N ALA A 368 -20.15 26.00 -2.15
CA ALA A 368 -19.89 27.20 -1.36
C ALA A 368 -20.48 28.45 -2.01
N ALA A 369 -20.42 28.54 -3.34
CA ALA A 369 -20.96 29.67 -4.09
C ALA A 369 -22.43 29.52 -4.49
N ALA A 370 -23.02 28.32 -4.32
CA ALA A 370 -24.34 27.94 -4.84
C ALA A 370 -24.50 28.29 -6.33
N ALA A 371 -23.38 28.19 -7.07
CA ALA A 371 -23.30 28.63 -8.46
C ALA A 371 -23.12 27.43 -9.37
N LEU A 372 -23.98 27.34 -10.39
CA LEU A 372 -23.76 26.45 -11.51
C LEU A 372 -22.59 27.00 -12.32
N THR A 373 -21.54 26.21 -12.48
CA THR A 373 -20.51 26.45 -13.48
C THR A 373 -20.90 25.69 -14.75
N PRO A 374 -21.47 26.37 -15.78
CA PRO A 374 -21.90 25.69 -16.98
C PRO A 374 -20.68 25.26 -17.79
N ALA A 375 -20.39 23.97 -17.77
CA ALA A 375 -19.63 23.33 -18.82
C ALA A 375 -20.54 22.26 -19.43
N ALA A 376 -21.37 22.64 -20.40
CA ALA A 376 -22.19 21.68 -21.12
C ALA A 376 -21.27 20.83 -21.99
N LEU A 377 -20.89 19.67 -21.48
CA LEU A 377 -19.91 18.82 -22.10
C LEU A 377 -20.62 17.63 -22.70
N GLY A 378 -20.92 17.77 -23.99
CA GLY A 378 -21.67 16.77 -24.73
C GLY A 378 -20.77 15.62 -25.17
N LEU A 379 -20.78 14.54 -24.39
CA LEU A 379 -20.44 13.22 -24.93
C LEU A 379 -21.67 12.73 -25.70
N SER A 380 -21.72 13.00 -27.00
CA SER A 380 -22.89 12.65 -27.82
C SER A 380 -23.07 11.14 -27.94
N GLY A 381 -24.21 10.60 -27.50
CA GLY A 381 -24.56 9.18 -27.67
C GLY A 381 -24.12 8.25 -26.53
N THR A 382 -23.85 8.78 -25.34
CA THR A 382 -23.52 8.02 -24.12
C THR A 382 -24.57 8.24 -23.04
N SER A 383 -25.11 7.17 -22.44
CA SER A 383 -26.00 7.27 -21.27
C SER A 383 -25.25 7.03 -19.98
N VAL A 384 -24.83 8.10 -19.29
CA VAL A 384 -24.11 7.99 -18.02
C VAL A 384 -25.04 7.41 -16.94
N SER A 385 -24.68 6.25 -16.39
CA SER A 385 -25.47 5.54 -15.38
C SER A 385 -24.89 5.65 -13.97
N ALA A 386 -23.56 5.66 -13.82
CA ALA A 386 -22.89 5.94 -12.55
C ALA A 386 -21.69 6.86 -12.76
N LEU A 387 -21.30 7.58 -11.70
CA LEU A 387 -20.23 8.56 -11.69
C LEU A 387 -19.44 8.41 -10.38
N ALA A 388 -18.12 8.47 -10.46
CA ALA A 388 -17.23 8.49 -9.31
C ALA A 388 -16.06 9.44 -9.56
N THR A 389 -15.64 10.11 -8.49
CA THR A 389 -14.47 11.01 -8.52
C THR A 389 -13.19 10.21 -8.29
N VAL A 390 -12.21 10.43 -9.15
CA VAL A 390 -10.88 9.83 -9.09
C VAL A 390 -9.89 10.95 -8.78
N LYS A 391 -9.40 10.98 -7.54
CA LYS A 391 -8.46 12.01 -7.09
C LYS A 391 -7.11 11.85 -7.81
N THR A 392 -6.53 12.97 -8.26
CA THR A 392 -5.14 13.02 -8.73
C THR A 392 -4.41 14.22 -8.11
N ASP A 393 -3.09 14.29 -8.23
CA ASP A 393 -2.28 15.37 -7.67
C ASP A 393 -2.55 16.75 -8.31
N ALA A 394 -3.14 16.78 -9.51
CA ALA A 394 -3.36 18.01 -10.28
C ALA A 394 -4.83 18.45 -10.28
N LEU A 395 -5.75 17.55 -10.64
CA LEU A 395 -7.19 17.81 -10.79
C LEU A 395 -7.99 16.53 -10.53
N ASP A 396 -9.23 16.66 -10.06
CA ASP A 396 -10.16 15.52 -10.03
C ASP A 396 -10.41 15.01 -11.44
N LEU A 397 -10.37 13.69 -11.62
CA LEU A 397 -10.87 13.02 -12.82
C LEU A 397 -12.23 12.40 -12.51
N LEU A 398 -13.04 12.21 -13.54
CA LEU A 398 -14.37 11.62 -13.44
C LEU A 398 -14.38 10.28 -14.15
N ALA A 399 -14.50 9.21 -13.38
CA ALA A 399 -14.82 7.89 -13.89
C ALA A 399 -16.34 7.77 -13.98
N TRP A 400 -16.83 7.32 -15.13
CA TRP A 400 -18.26 7.13 -15.35
C TRP A 400 -18.52 5.87 -16.16
N THR A 401 -19.72 5.35 -16.00
CA THR A 401 -20.17 4.15 -16.71
C THR A 401 -21.36 4.45 -17.60
N ASP A 402 -21.49 3.68 -18.67
CA ASP A 402 -22.68 3.70 -19.53
C ASP A 402 -23.32 2.32 -19.58
N GLN A 403 -24.52 2.24 -18.99
CA GLN A 403 -25.30 1.02 -18.86
C GLN A 403 -25.72 0.44 -20.21
N ALA A 404 -26.21 1.29 -21.13
CA ALA A 404 -26.70 0.84 -22.43
C ALA A 404 -25.55 0.46 -23.36
N GLY A 405 -24.45 1.23 -23.31
CA GLY A 405 -23.23 0.98 -24.07
C GLY A 405 -22.30 -0.09 -23.48
N GLN A 406 -22.59 -0.58 -22.27
CA GLN A 406 -21.74 -1.52 -21.51
C GLN A 406 -20.27 -1.09 -21.49
N ARG A 407 -19.98 0.09 -20.95
CA ARG A 407 -18.62 0.66 -20.95
C ARG A 407 -18.31 1.42 -19.68
N ILE A 408 -17.03 1.53 -19.38
CA ILE A 408 -16.46 2.45 -18.41
C ILE A 408 -15.59 3.46 -19.14
N ALA A 409 -15.57 4.69 -18.66
CA ALA A 409 -14.78 5.75 -19.23
C ALA A 409 -14.22 6.66 -18.15
N LEU A 410 -13.10 7.28 -18.49
CA LEU A 410 -12.43 8.27 -17.67
C LEU A 410 -12.35 9.57 -18.44
N SER A 411 -12.75 10.66 -17.80
CA SER A 411 -12.75 12.00 -18.39
C SER A 411 -12.28 13.02 -17.38
N LYS A 412 -11.86 14.19 -17.87
CA LYS A 412 -11.69 15.36 -17.02
C LYS A 412 -13.07 15.93 -16.62
N PRO A 413 -13.14 16.78 -15.58
CA PRO A 413 -14.38 17.46 -15.20
C PRO A 413 -14.86 18.42 -16.29
N ASP A 414 -13.93 18.88 -17.13
CA ASP A 414 -14.23 19.58 -18.37
C ASP A 414 -14.73 18.65 -19.49
N GLY A 415 -15.09 17.40 -19.20
CA GLY A 415 -15.72 16.45 -20.10
C GLY A 415 -14.83 15.96 -21.25
N THR A 416 -13.56 16.37 -21.27
CA THR A 416 -12.57 15.79 -22.18
C THR A 416 -12.40 14.32 -21.84
N LEU A 417 -12.81 13.44 -22.76
CA LEU A 417 -12.60 12.01 -22.64
C LEU A 417 -11.11 11.69 -22.69
N LEU A 418 -10.61 10.99 -21.68
CA LEU A 418 -9.24 10.47 -21.63
C LEU A 418 -9.18 9.06 -22.21
N HIS A 419 -10.07 8.18 -21.75
CA HIS A 419 -10.11 6.79 -22.17
C HIS A 419 -11.50 6.18 -21.96
N GLN A 420 -11.82 5.13 -22.72
CA GLN A 420 -13.04 4.34 -22.53
C GLN A 420 -12.80 2.90 -22.94
N ASP A 421 -13.38 1.95 -22.20
CA ASP A 421 -13.26 0.53 -22.45
C ASP A 421 -14.61 -0.20 -22.28
N PRO A 422 -14.83 -1.28 -23.03
CA PRO A 422 -16.02 -2.11 -22.89
C PRO A 422 -16.00 -2.88 -21.56
N LEU A 423 -17.19 -3.05 -20.98
CA LEU A 423 -17.46 -3.89 -19.83
C LEU A 423 -18.22 -5.15 -20.24
N PRO A 424 -18.03 -6.28 -19.54
CA PRO A 424 -18.65 -7.55 -19.92
C PRO A 424 -20.16 -7.63 -19.63
N ALA A 425 -20.72 -6.69 -18.86
CA ALA A 425 -22.15 -6.57 -18.59
C ALA A 425 -22.55 -5.09 -18.34
N PRO A 426 -23.85 -4.76 -18.38
CA PRO A 426 -24.35 -3.44 -18.05
C PRO A 426 -23.94 -2.99 -16.62
N PRO A 427 -23.22 -1.87 -16.47
CA PRO A 427 -22.88 -1.30 -15.17
C PRO A 427 -24.08 -0.63 -14.49
N VAL A 428 -24.17 -0.80 -13.18
CA VAL A 428 -25.23 -0.23 -12.32
C VAL A 428 -24.67 0.81 -11.36
N ALA A 429 -23.60 0.48 -10.63
CA ALA A 429 -22.97 1.37 -9.67
C ALA A 429 -21.44 1.35 -9.85
N LEU A 430 -20.80 2.46 -9.50
CA LEU A 430 -19.36 2.66 -9.59
C LEU A 430 -18.90 3.36 -8.31
N VAL A 431 -17.82 2.87 -7.71
CA VAL A 431 -17.08 3.57 -6.66
C VAL A 431 -15.59 3.55 -7.03
N ALA A 432 -14.90 4.66 -6.79
CA ALA A 432 -13.46 4.74 -6.99
C ALA A 432 -12.75 4.76 -5.63
N GLU A 433 -11.56 4.19 -5.59
CA GLU A 433 -10.67 4.28 -4.44
C GLU A 433 -10.20 5.74 -4.24
N ALA A 434 -9.97 6.14 -2.99
CA ALA A 434 -9.47 7.48 -2.66
C ALA A 434 -8.13 7.80 -3.33
N ALA A 435 -7.25 6.79 -3.50
CA ALA A 435 -5.96 6.93 -4.20
C ALA A 435 -6.10 6.96 -5.74
N GLY A 436 -7.31 6.73 -6.27
CA GLY A 436 -7.62 6.85 -7.70
C GLY A 436 -6.95 5.81 -8.60
N ARG A 437 -6.39 4.73 -8.03
CA ARG A 437 -5.77 3.64 -8.80
C ARG A 437 -6.81 2.66 -9.32
N PHE A 438 -7.70 2.19 -8.46
CA PHE A 438 -8.74 1.24 -8.82
C PHE A 438 -10.15 1.83 -8.71
N GLY A 439 -11.03 1.35 -9.58
CA GLY A 439 -12.47 1.55 -9.52
C GLY A 439 -13.18 0.22 -9.44
N TYR A 440 -14.28 0.16 -8.69
CA TYR A 440 -15.08 -1.05 -8.54
C TYR A 440 -16.43 -0.82 -9.19
N VAL A 441 -16.80 -1.72 -10.09
CA VAL A 441 -18.04 -1.62 -10.87
C VAL A 441 -18.94 -2.78 -10.50
N LEU A 442 -20.15 -2.45 -10.06
CA LEU A 442 -21.25 -3.40 -9.93
C LEU A 442 -21.95 -3.51 -11.28
N MET A 443 -22.00 -4.72 -11.83
CA MET A 443 -22.63 -5.01 -13.12
C MET A 443 -23.77 -6.01 -12.97
N GLN A 444 -24.84 -5.76 -13.69
CA GLN A 444 -26.02 -6.61 -13.69
C GLN A 444 -26.29 -7.17 -15.10
N PRO A 445 -25.98 -8.45 -15.35
CA PRO A 445 -26.31 -9.10 -16.62
C PRO A 445 -27.84 -9.25 -16.78
N ALA A 446 -28.32 -9.33 -18.03
CA ALA A 446 -29.74 -9.49 -18.32
C ALA A 446 -30.34 -10.80 -17.76
N THR A 447 -29.50 -11.81 -17.56
CA THR A 447 -29.85 -13.09 -16.94
C THR A 447 -28.72 -13.51 -16.01
N GLY A 448 -29.03 -13.84 -14.75
CA GLY A 448 -28.05 -14.28 -13.76
C GLY A 448 -27.89 -13.32 -12.59
N ASN A 449 -26.93 -13.60 -11.72
CA ASN A 449 -26.61 -12.76 -10.58
C ASN A 449 -25.77 -11.56 -11.01
N SER A 450 -25.86 -10.48 -10.25
CA SER A 450 -24.94 -9.35 -10.38
C SER A 450 -23.54 -9.74 -9.95
N ARG A 451 -22.58 -8.98 -10.45
CA ARG A 451 -21.16 -9.24 -10.26
C ARG A 451 -20.38 -7.96 -10.08
N ILE A 452 -19.31 -8.03 -9.30
CA ILE A 452 -18.41 -6.92 -9.05
C ILE A 452 -17.08 -7.19 -9.76
N VAL A 453 -16.52 -6.17 -10.39
CA VAL A 453 -15.19 -6.23 -11.00
C VAL A 453 -14.38 -5.01 -10.55
N ALA A 454 -13.11 -5.23 -10.21
CA ALA A 454 -12.14 -4.16 -10.04
C ALA A 454 -11.53 -3.78 -11.40
N VAL A 455 -11.37 -2.48 -11.62
CA VAL A 455 -10.90 -1.87 -12.86
C VAL A 455 -9.67 -1.02 -12.56
N ASP A 456 -8.58 -1.22 -13.28
CA ASP A 456 -7.40 -0.36 -13.17
C ASP A 456 -7.63 0.99 -13.90
N LEU A 457 -7.97 2.01 -13.12
CA LEU A 457 -8.22 3.36 -13.62
C LEU A 457 -6.92 4.09 -13.96
N ARG A 458 -5.78 3.71 -13.36
CA ARG A 458 -4.48 4.33 -13.66
C ARG A 458 -3.99 3.96 -15.06
N ARG A 459 -4.24 2.73 -15.51
CA ARG A 459 -3.99 2.35 -16.92
C ARG A 459 -4.83 3.19 -17.87
N MET A 460 -6.11 3.39 -17.55
CA MET A 460 -6.99 4.27 -18.33
C MET A 460 -6.48 5.72 -18.35
N GLN A 461 -5.95 6.25 -17.23
CA GLN A 461 -5.32 7.58 -17.19
C GLN A 461 -4.14 7.70 -18.16
N GLN A 462 -3.38 6.61 -18.35
CA GLN A 462 -2.23 6.53 -19.26
C GLN A 462 -2.64 6.27 -20.72
N GLY A 463 -3.94 6.23 -21.02
CA GLY A 463 -4.47 5.92 -22.36
C GLY A 463 -4.35 4.44 -22.73
N GLN A 464 -4.11 3.57 -21.76
CA GLN A 464 -4.03 2.12 -21.94
C GLN A 464 -5.39 1.46 -21.60
N PRO A 465 -5.68 0.28 -22.20
CA PRO A 465 -6.89 -0.47 -21.88
C PRO A 465 -6.97 -0.82 -20.39
N ALA A 466 -8.18 -0.70 -19.84
CA ALA A 466 -8.52 -1.07 -18.49
C ALA A 466 -8.27 -2.57 -18.25
N LEU A 467 -7.48 -2.89 -17.24
CA LEU A 467 -7.31 -4.27 -16.78
C LEU A 467 -8.40 -4.57 -15.74
N LEU A 468 -9.13 -5.66 -15.96
CA LEU A 468 -10.26 -6.09 -15.14
C LEU A 468 -9.85 -7.28 -14.25
N SER A 469 -10.29 -7.27 -12.99
CA SER A 469 -10.18 -8.45 -12.11
C SER A 469 -11.11 -9.57 -12.57
N ASN A 470 -10.93 -10.75 -11.97
CA ASN A 470 -11.99 -11.75 -11.97
C ASN A 470 -13.27 -11.16 -11.35
N ALA A 471 -14.41 -11.53 -11.90
CA ALA A 471 -15.70 -11.07 -11.42
C ALA A 471 -16.12 -11.85 -10.17
N LEU A 472 -16.46 -11.13 -9.10
CA LEU A 472 -17.07 -11.71 -7.91
C LEU A 472 -18.58 -11.71 -8.07
N GLU A 473 -19.19 -12.89 -8.18
CA GLU A 473 -20.65 -13.03 -8.22
C GLU A 473 -21.26 -12.77 -6.84
N ILE A 474 -22.37 -12.04 -6.83
CA ILE A 474 -23.14 -11.73 -5.62
C ILE A 474 -24.54 -12.36 -5.73
N GLY A 475 -25.61 -11.58 -5.56
CA GLY A 475 -26.99 -12.02 -5.76
C GLY A 475 -27.69 -11.34 -6.95
N PRO A 476 -29.00 -11.62 -7.14
CA PRO A 476 -29.82 -10.92 -8.13
C PRO A 476 -30.06 -9.46 -7.74
N GLY A 477 -30.35 -8.63 -8.75
CA GLY A 477 -30.55 -7.20 -8.54
C GLY A 477 -29.24 -6.48 -8.25
N GLY A 478 -29.33 -5.25 -7.80
CA GLY A 478 -28.15 -4.42 -7.53
C GLY A 478 -28.51 -2.96 -7.63
N ASP A 479 -28.23 -2.20 -6.57
CA ASP A 479 -28.63 -0.79 -6.50
C ASP A 479 -27.47 0.14 -6.12
N ALA A 480 -26.63 -0.28 -5.17
CA ALA A 480 -25.60 0.59 -4.60
C ALA A 480 -24.29 -0.16 -4.33
N LEU A 481 -23.20 0.61 -4.36
CA LEU A 481 -21.86 0.16 -4.05
C LEU A 481 -21.19 1.20 -3.15
N ALA A 482 -20.59 0.77 -2.04
CA ALA A 482 -19.84 1.63 -1.14
C ALA A 482 -18.51 0.99 -0.73
N LEU A 483 -17.50 1.81 -0.52
CA LEU A 483 -16.14 1.40 -0.15
C LEU A 483 -15.83 1.91 1.26
N ALA A 484 -15.27 1.04 2.10
CA ALA A 484 -14.69 1.39 3.40
C ALA A 484 -13.40 0.59 3.58
N GLY A 485 -12.26 1.27 3.45
CA GLY A 485 -10.92 0.68 3.50
C GLY A 485 -10.80 -0.43 2.45
N GLU A 486 -10.42 -1.62 2.91
CA GLU A 486 -10.28 -2.82 2.08
C GLU A 486 -11.59 -3.64 1.96
N ARG A 487 -12.74 -3.04 2.26
CA ARG A 487 -14.04 -3.73 2.19
C ARG A 487 -15.00 -2.99 1.27
N LEU A 488 -15.56 -3.75 0.33
CA LEU A 488 -16.56 -3.27 -0.61
C LEU A 488 -17.93 -3.82 -0.24
N TRP A 489 -18.90 -2.93 -0.06
CA TRP A 489 -20.28 -3.25 0.23
C TRP A 489 -21.13 -3.09 -1.02
N ALA A 490 -21.65 -4.20 -1.55
CA ALA A 490 -22.54 -4.21 -2.71
C ALA A 490 -23.95 -4.59 -2.30
N VAL A 491 -24.89 -3.69 -2.52
CA VAL A 491 -26.31 -3.90 -2.23
C VAL A 491 -26.96 -4.65 -3.38
N TYR A 492 -27.75 -5.68 -3.06
CA TYR A 492 -28.50 -6.53 -3.97
C TYR A 492 -29.88 -6.88 -3.35
N ASP A 493 -30.76 -7.54 -4.09
CA ASP A 493 -32.19 -7.64 -3.72
C ASP A 493 -32.43 -8.27 -2.33
N ASP A 494 -31.59 -9.21 -1.90
CA ASP A 494 -31.73 -9.91 -0.61
C ASP A 494 -30.84 -9.31 0.52
N GLY A 495 -30.07 -8.25 0.25
CA GLY A 495 -29.24 -7.62 1.27
C GLY A 495 -27.99 -6.90 0.76
N ALA A 496 -26.89 -6.99 1.51
CA ALA A 496 -25.60 -6.43 1.14
C ALA A 496 -24.50 -7.49 1.23
N ALA A 497 -23.76 -7.66 0.14
CA ALA A 497 -22.58 -8.49 0.05
C ALA A 497 -21.35 -7.67 0.46
N ILE A 498 -20.48 -8.26 1.26
CA ILE A 498 -19.25 -7.63 1.72
C ILE A 498 -18.09 -8.41 1.10
N ALA A 499 -17.39 -7.76 0.19
CA ALA A 499 -16.22 -8.30 -0.46
C ALA A 499 -14.95 -7.70 0.17
N ALA A 500 -13.99 -8.54 0.50
CA ALA A 500 -12.66 -8.10 0.85
C ALA A 500 -11.88 -7.80 -0.44
N ILE A 501 -11.12 -6.71 -0.41
CA ILE A 501 -10.18 -6.31 -1.44
C ILE A 501 -8.83 -6.85 -0.99
N GLU A 502 -8.46 -8.01 -1.51
CA GLU A 502 -7.14 -8.57 -1.27
C GLU A 502 -6.17 -7.87 -2.23
N ALA A 503 -5.25 -7.09 -1.67
CA ALA A 503 -4.15 -6.54 -2.43
C ALA A 503 -3.43 -7.67 -3.16
N THR A 504 -2.97 -7.41 -4.40
CA THR A 504 -2.02 -8.30 -5.05
C THR A 504 -0.84 -8.46 -4.12
N HIS A 505 -0.64 -9.71 -3.65
CA HIS A 505 0.42 -10.19 -2.76
C HIS A 505 1.62 -9.22 -2.73
N CYS A 506 1.59 -8.24 -1.83
CA CYS A 506 2.74 -7.33 -1.65
C CYS A 506 3.95 -8.13 -1.15
N GLU A 507 3.67 -9.29 -0.54
CA GLU A 507 4.62 -10.35 -0.22
C GLU A 507 5.34 -10.93 -1.45
N ASP A 508 4.73 -11.01 -2.64
CA ASP A 508 5.43 -11.45 -3.87
C ASP A 508 6.55 -10.47 -4.28
N PHE A 509 6.43 -9.19 -3.93
CA PHE A 509 7.47 -8.17 -4.12
C PHE A 509 8.53 -8.16 -3.02
N LEU A 510 8.25 -8.78 -1.88
CA LEU A 510 9.10 -8.79 -0.69
C LEU A 510 9.75 -10.16 -0.42
N ASP A 511 9.35 -11.18 -1.17
CA ASP A 511 9.93 -12.52 -1.08
C ASP A 511 11.41 -12.44 -1.47
N PRO A 512 12.36 -12.87 -0.61
CA PRO A 512 13.78 -12.79 -0.92
C PRO A 512 14.09 -13.66 -2.14
N HIS A 513 14.09 -13.03 -3.30
CA HIS A 513 14.44 -13.71 -4.54
C HIS A 513 15.89 -14.20 -4.41
N PRO A 514 16.20 -15.46 -4.74
CA PRO A 514 17.59 -15.85 -4.91
C PRO A 514 18.23 -14.87 -5.89
N CYS A 515 19.47 -14.46 -5.59
CA CYS A 515 20.29 -13.58 -6.41
C CYS A 515 19.97 -13.81 -7.89
N PRO A 516 19.49 -12.81 -8.65
CA PRO A 516 18.90 -13.05 -9.97
C PRO A 516 19.88 -13.84 -10.82
N ALA A 517 19.59 -15.13 -11.00
CA ALA A 517 20.34 -15.99 -11.90
C ALA A 517 19.74 -15.77 -13.28
N CYS A 518 20.58 -15.39 -14.24
CA CYS A 518 20.16 -15.06 -15.60
C CYS A 518 19.49 -16.29 -16.25
N PRO A 519 18.21 -16.23 -16.65
CA PRO A 519 17.52 -17.38 -17.25
C PRO A 519 17.97 -17.69 -18.70
N ALA A 520 18.45 -16.69 -19.46
CA ALA A 520 19.00 -16.78 -20.82
C ALA A 520 19.68 -15.42 -21.21
N PRO A 521 20.53 -15.35 -22.25
CA PRO A 521 21.75 -14.52 -22.26
C PRO A 521 21.56 -13.04 -22.66
N ASP A 522 22.33 -12.17 -21.98
CA ASP A 522 22.92 -10.88 -22.37
C ASP A 522 22.07 -9.85 -23.16
N CYS A 523 20.74 -9.95 -23.23
CA CYS A 523 19.92 -9.06 -24.05
C CYS A 523 18.75 -8.45 -23.29
N VAL A 524 18.69 -7.12 -23.24
CA VAL A 524 17.55 -6.37 -22.68
C VAL A 524 16.51 -6.17 -23.77
N THR A 525 15.30 -6.74 -23.58
CA THR A 525 14.20 -6.62 -24.54
C THR A 525 13.68 -5.17 -24.61
N LEU A 526 13.63 -4.61 -25.82
CA LEU A 526 13.12 -3.27 -26.09
C LEU A 526 11.68 -3.29 -26.63
N ALA A 527 11.37 -4.25 -27.50
CA ALA A 527 10.02 -4.42 -28.03
C ALA A 527 9.77 -5.85 -28.49
N THR A 528 8.52 -6.26 -28.36
CA THR A 528 7.96 -7.51 -28.85
C THR A 528 7.18 -7.25 -30.13
N ILE A 529 7.35 -8.10 -31.14
CA ILE A 529 6.59 -8.06 -32.39
C ILE A 529 5.89 -9.41 -32.53
N ALA A 530 4.64 -9.45 -32.06
CA ALA A 530 3.82 -10.64 -32.18
C ALA A 530 3.31 -10.81 -33.61
N ARG A 531 3.18 -12.07 -34.04
CA ARG A 531 2.65 -12.43 -35.37
C ARG A 531 3.43 -11.79 -36.52
N TYR A 532 4.75 -11.75 -36.41
CA TYR A 532 5.59 -11.30 -37.50
C TYR A 532 5.57 -12.32 -38.65
N ARG A 533 5.55 -11.78 -39.88
CA ARG A 533 5.90 -12.51 -41.10
C ARG A 533 6.76 -11.61 -41.97
N PRO A 534 7.68 -12.18 -42.76
CA PRO A 534 8.43 -11.41 -43.76
C PRO A 534 7.47 -10.56 -44.61
N SER A 535 7.78 -9.27 -44.76
CA SER A 535 6.98 -8.26 -45.50
C SER A 535 5.70 -7.74 -44.83
N ARG A 536 5.42 -8.07 -43.56
CA ARG A 536 4.39 -7.34 -42.77
C ARG A 536 4.88 -5.95 -42.43
N LYS A 537 3.97 -4.98 -42.43
CA LYS A 537 4.27 -3.60 -42.00
C LYS A 537 4.33 -3.54 -40.47
N LEU A 538 5.43 -3.02 -39.96
CA LEU A 538 5.67 -2.73 -38.56
C LEU A 538 5.04 -1.36 -38.25
N GLU A 539 3.99 -1.37 -37.45
CA GLU A 539 3.24 -0.17 -37.09
C GLU A 539 3.17 -0.01 -35.58
N ASP A 540 3.09 1.24 -35.14
CA ASP A 540 2.89 1.57 -33.73
C ASP A 540 1.53 1.04 -33.23
N PRO A 541 1.38 0.77 -31.92
CA PRO A 541 0.10 0.40 -31.35
C PRO A 541 -0.92 1.55 -31.51
N THR A 542 -2.17 1.20 -31.81
CA THR A 542 -3.27 2.18 -31.93
C THR A 542 -4.01 2.34 -30.61
N VAL A 543 -4.60 3.54 -30.41
CA VAL A 543 -5.50 3.82 -29.28
C VAL A 543 -6.87 4.19 -29.85
N PRO A 544 -7.92 3.35 -29.69
CA PRO A 544 -7.94 2.03 -29.04
C PRO A 544 -7.17 0.94 -29.83
N PRO A 545 -6.80 -0.19 -29.19
CA PRO A 545 -6.09 -1.28 -29.85
C PRO A 545 -6.87 -1.83 -31.05
N SER A 546 -6.21 -2.01 -32.18
CA SER A 546 -6.80 -2.64 -33.36
C SER A 546 -7.08 -4.12 -33.12
N ASP A 547 -8.16 -4.64 -33.73
CA ASP A 547 -8.45 -6.07 -33.72
C ASP A 547 -7.28 -6.85 -34.36
N PRO A 548 -6.66 -7.81 -33.66
CA PRO A 548 -5.56 -8.62 -34.19
C PRO A 548 -5.88 -9.33 -35.51
N LEU A 549 -7.15 -9.70 -35.76
CA LEU A 549 -7.57 -10.30 -37.02
C LEU A 549 -7.61 -9.28 -38.15
N ALA A 550 -8.01 -8.04 -37.87
CA ALA A 550 -8.00 -6.94 -38.83
C ALA A 550 -6.56 -6.54 -39.22
N ASP A 551 -5.66 -6.47 -38.24
CA ASP A 551 -4.23 -6.21 -38.50
C ASP A 551 -3.59 -7.33 -39.34
N THR A 552 -3.93 -8.58 -39.05
CA THR A 552 -3.50 -9.73 -39.84
C THR A 552 -3.99 -9.61 -41.30
N ALA A 553 -5.26 -9.23 -41.51
CA ALA A 553 -5.82 -9.02 -42.84
C ALA A 553 -5.20 -7.81 -43.58
N ALA A 554 -4.78 -6.78 -42.84
CA ALA A 554 -4.09 -5.60 -43.36
C ALA A 554 -2.58 -5.82 -43.57
N ASN A 555 -2.05 -7.01 -43.25
CA ASN A 555 -0.63 -7.36 -43.30
C ASN A 555 0.24 -6.45 -42.39
N ILE A 556 -0.26 -6.19 -41.19
CA ILE A 556 0.38 -5.35 -40.16
C ILE A 556 0.82 -6.23 -38.98
N ALA A 557 2.01 -5.96 -38.46
CA ALA A 557 2.50 -6.45 -37.17
C ALA A 557 2.77 -5.24 -36.27
N ARG A 558 2.33 -5.29 -35.02
CA ARG A 558 2.41 -4.16 -34.10
C ARG A 558 3.68 -4.23 -33.24
N LEU A 559 4.27 -3.07 -32.98
CA LEU A 559 5.39 -2.91 -32.04
C LEU A 559 4.83 -2.84 -30.62
N ASP A 560 5.07 -3.86 -29.80
CA ASP A 560 4.61 -3.95 -28.43
C ASP A 560 5.76 -3.69 -27.45
N MET A 561 5.74 -2.56 -26.77
CA MET A 561 6.73 -2.18 -25.77
C MET A 561 6.29 -2.52 -24.34
N LEU A 562 5.23 -3.31 -24.15
CA LEU A 562 4.70 -3.67 -22.83
C LEU A 562 4.97 -5.14 -22.51
N THR A 563 4.73 -6.01 -23.48
CA THR A 563 4.94 -7.44 -23.30
C THR A 563 6.45 -7.73 -23.35
N TRP A 564 6.99 -8.35 -22.30
CA TRP A 564 8.41 -8.75 -22.16
C TRP A 564 9.47 -7.64 -22.12
N ARG A 565 9.08 -6.36 -22.13
CA ARG A 565 9.98 -5.23 -21.84
C ARG A 565 9.96 -4.98 -20.32
N ALA A 566 11.10 -5.14 -19.67
CA ALA A 566 11.26 -4.83 -18.25
C ALA A 566 11.75 -3.38 -18.09
N ASP A 567 11.06 -2.59 -17.27
CA ASP A 567 11.50 -1.25 -16.88
C ASP A 567 12.09 -1.29 -15.46
N VAL A 568 13.22 -0.61 -15.27
CA VAL A 568 13.87 -0.47 -13.96
C VAL A 568 13.33 0.80 -13.29
N PRO A 569 12.51 0.68 -12.22
CA PRO A 569 11.93 1.85 -11.57
C PRO A 569 13.04 2.65 -10.87
N SER A 570 13.01 3.98 -10.99
CA SER A 570 13.99 4.81 -10.29
C SER A 570 13.73 4.78 -8.78
N VAL A 571 14.76 5.07 -7.97
CA VAL A 571 14.59 5.24 -6.52
C VAL A 571 13.58 6.36 -6.22
N ALA A 572 13.49 7.37 -7.09
CA ALA A 572 12.47 8.43 -6.95
C ALA A 572 11.05 7.89 -7.21
N ASP A 573 10.86 7.03 -8.22
CA ASP A 573 9.57 6.40 -8.52
C ASP A 573 9.17 5.41 -7.43
N LEU A 574 10.12 4.63 -6.93
CA LEU A 574 9.92 3.75 -5.77
C LEU A 574 9.60 4.56 -4.53
N ALA A 575 10.33 5.65 -4.26
CA ALA A 575 10.05 6.52 -3.13
C ALA A 575 8.72 7.25 -3.27
N LEU A 576 8.31 7.61 -4.50
CA LEU A 576 7.00 8.18 -4.79
C LEU A 576 5.90 7.13 -4.60
N ALA A 577 6.12 5.90 -5.03
CA ALA A 577 5.20 4.79 -4.81
C ALA A 577 5.08 4.47 -3.31
N VAL A 578 6.20 4.40 -2.59
CA VAL A 578 6.24 4.18 -1.14
C VAL A 578 5.64 5.36 -0.39
N ARG A 579 5.92 6.61 -0.77
CA ARG A 579 5.26 7.78 -0.18
C ARG A 579 3.78 7.81 -0.50
N CYS A 580 3.38 7.49 -1.73
CA CYS A 580 1.98 7.33 -2.09
C CYS A 580 1.33 6.25 -1.21
N MET A 581 2.01 5.11 -0.99
CA MET A 581 1.56 4.07 -0.08
C MET A 581 1.55 4.54 1.38
N LEU A 582 2.49 5.35 1.86
CA LEU A 582 2.52 5.84 3.25
C LEU A 582 1.55 7.00 3.50
N GLU A 583 1.32 7.82 2.49
CA GLU A 583 0.40 8.97 2.52
C GLU A 583 -1.06 8.53 2.30
N HIS A 584 -1.29 7.36 1.69
CA HIS A 584 -2.63 6.87 1.34
C HIS A 584 -3.00 5.51 1.95
N CYS A 585 -2.04 4.65 2.31
CA CYS A 585 -2.25 3.56 3.26
C CYS A 585 -1.72 3.98 4.62
N CYS A 586 -2.67 4.17 5.55
CA CYS A 586 -2.57 3.96 7.00
C CYS A 586 -3.56 4.88 7.73
N GLY A 587 -4.84 4.59 7.59
CA GLY A 587 -5.73 4.57 8.76
C GLY A 587 -5.79 3.14 9.31
N GLY A 588 -4.70 2.64 9.91
CA GLY A 588 -4.71 1.36 10.64
C GLY A 588 -3.46 0.48 10.51
N THR A 589 -2.69 0.42 11.60
CA THR A 589 -1.76 -0.65 12.04
C THR A 589 -0.59 -1.08 11.15
N SER A 590 0.60 -0.73 11.64
CA SER A 590 1.92 -1.30 11.35
C SER A 590 1.99 -2.83 11.47
N ALA A 591 2.24 -3.52 10.37
CA ALA A 591 2.88 -4.83 10.40
C ALA A 591 4.41 -4.64 10.39
N LYS A 592 5.05 -4.98 11.51
CA LYS A 592 6.51 -5.12 11.64
C LYS A 592 6.93 -6.31 10.77
N GLY A 593 7.88 -6.11 9.85
CA GLY A 593 8.43 -7.19 9.03
C GLY A 593 9.07 -8.28 9.90
N GLU A 594 8.99 -9.54 9.44
CA GLU A 594 9.60 -10.67 10.14
C GLU A 594 11.13 -10.50 10.25
N GLN A 595 11.66 -10.82 11.43
CA GLN A 595 13.09 -10.77 11.72
C GLN A 595 13.80 -11.91 10.96
N GLY A 596 14.79 -11.57 10.11
CA GLY A 596 15.54 -12.56 9.34
C GLY A 596 16.28 -13.60 10.20
N ASP A 597 16.48 -14.79 9.63
CA ASP A 597 17.08 -15.94 10.33
C ASP A 597 18.45 -15.63 10.96
N PRO A 598 18.75 -16.17 12.16
CA PRO A 598 20.06 -16.02 12.79
C PRO A 598 21.20 -16.58 11.94
N GLY A 599 22.27 -15.80 11.76
CA GLY A 599 23.47 -16.24 11.04
C GLY A 599 24.12 -17.48 11.68
N LEU A 600 24.66 -18.37 10.83
CA LEU A 600 25.33 -19.60 11.26
C LEU A 600 26.53 -19.30 12.20
N PRO A 601 26.72 -20.08 13.28
CA PRO A 601 27.86 -19.90 14.18
C PRO A 601 29.21 -20.05 13.46
N GLY A 602 30.13 -19.12 13.70
CA GLY A 602 31.48 -19.17 13.14
C GLY A 602 32.26 -20.40 13.62
N GLN A 603 33.02 -21.02 12.72
CA GLN A 603 33.87 -22.16 13.07
C GLN A 603 34.97 -21.75 14.05
N GLN A 604 35.14 -22.56 15.09
CA GLN A 604 36.17 -22.40 16.12
C GLN A 604 37.56 -22.55 15.51
N GLY A 605 38.39 -21.51 15.60
CA GLY A 605 39.76 -21.53 15.12
C GLY A 605 40.64 -22.53 15.88
N GLU A 606 41.50 -23.25 15.16
CA GLU A 606 42.48 -24.16 15.74
C GLU A 606 43.54 -23.41 16.57
N LYS A 607 43.87 -23.99 17.72
CA LYS A 607 44.85 -23.46 18.67
C LYS A 607 46.27 -23.63 18.11
N GLY A 608 46.94 -22.52 17.83
CA GLY A 608 48.35 -22.52 17.42
C GLY A 608 49.30 -22.87 18.58
N ASP A 609 50.32 -23.68 18.29
CA ASP A 609 51.37 -24.07 19.21
C ASP A 609 52.37 -22.95 19.51
N LYS A 610 52.89 -22.99 20.74
CA LYS A 610 53.77 -21.99 21.35
C LYS A 610 55.18 -22.01 20.73
N GLY A 611 55.60 -20.88 20.15
CA GLY A 611 56.98 -20.64 19.74
C GLY A 611 57.83 -20.03 20.85
N ASP A 612 59.07 -20.53 21.00
CA ASP A 612 60.04 -20.10 22.01
C ASP A 612 60.68 -18.73 21.72
N LYS A 613 61.01 -18.03 22.81
CA LYS A 613 61.63 -16.70 22.84
C LYS A 613 63.14 -16.76 22.59
N GLY A 614 63.64 -15.84 21.77
CA GLY A 614 65.08 -15.57 21.59
C GLY A 614 65.34 -14.13 21.11
N ASP A 615 66.46 -13.56 21.55
CA ASP A 615 66.70 -12.14 21.82
C ASP A 615 67.18 -11.28 20.64
N LYS A 616 67.05 -9.93 20.75
CA LYS A 616 68.15 -8.93 20.73
C LYS A 616 67.69 -7.48 20.47
N GLY A 617 67.98 -6.60 21.43
CA GLY A 617 68.86 -5.41 21.29
C GLY A 617 68.41 -4.16 20.53
N ASP A 618 68.79 -3.02 21.12
CA ASP A 618 68.20 -1.66 21.04
C ASP A 618 68.49 -0.79 19.80
N LYS A 619 67.61 0.21 19.58
CA LYS A 619 67.86 1.66 19.31
C LYS A 619 66.74 2.25 18.43
N GLY A 620 66.15 3.42 18.66
CA GLY A 620 66.28 4.48 19.67
C GLY A 620 65.05 5.39 19.62
N ASP A 621 65.07 6.49 20.38
CA ASP A 621 63.90 7.30 20.75
C ASP A 621 63.01 7.76 19.58
N LYS A 622 61.73 7.35 19.64
CA LYS A 622 60.66 7.77 18.73
C LYS A 622 60.08 9.09 19.26
N GLY A 623 60.02 10.10 18.40
CA GLY A 623 59.53 11.44 18.74
C GLY A 623 58.10 11.44 19.30
N ASP A 624 57.81 12.48 20.07
CA ASP A 624 56.54 12.67 20.77
C ASP A 624 55.34 12.42 19.83
N PRO A 625 54.39 11.54 20.19
CA PRO A 625 53.15 11.37 19.45
C PRO A 625 52.40 12.70 19.38
N GLY A 626 51.99 13.11 18.18
CA GLY A 626 51.12 14.27 18.01
C GLY A 626 49.82 14.09 18.79
N ASP A 627 49.28 15.20 19.30
CA ASP A 627 48.06 15.22 20.10
C ASP A 627 46.96 14.37 19.46
N GLN A 628 46.41 13.45 20.25
CA GLN A 628 45.27 12.63 19.85
C GLN A 628 44.12 13.56 19.47
N GLY A 629 43.64 13.47 18.22
CA GLY A 629 42.47 14.23 17.79
C GLY A 629 41.29 13.98 18.74
N GLU A 630 40.49 15.02 18.99
CA GLU A 630 39.33 14.92 19.88
C GLU A 630 38.50 13.68 19.50
N PRO A 631 38.12 12.83 20.48
CA PRO A 631 37.20 11.73 20.23
C PRO A 631 35.98 12.25 19.49
N GLY A 632 35.58 11.56 18.42
CA GLY A 632 34.32 11.86 17.75
C GLY A 632 33.18 11.83 18.78
N LYS A 633 32.23 12.75 18.66
CA LYS A 633 31.06 12.80 19.55
C LYS A 633 30.41 11.40 19.62
N PRO A 634 30.07 10.90 20.82
CA PRO A 634 29.32 9.66 20.97
C PRO A 634 28.07 9.70 20.08
N GLY A 635 27.72 8.59 19.44
CA GLY A 635 26.43 8.49 18.74
C GLY A 635 25.28 8.63 19.73
N ASP A 636 24.33 9.53 19.43
CA ASP A 636 23.12 9.82 20.21
C ASP A 636 22.13 8.64 20.13
N GLY A 637 22.41 7.51 20.78
CA GLY A 637 21.64 6.28 20.55
C GLY A 637 20.90 5.66 21.75
N LEU A 638 21.26 5.97 23.00
CA LEU A 638 20.69 5.30 24.19
C LEU A 638 20.42 6.32 25.30
N ASP A 639 19.17 6.46 25.70
CA ASP A 639 18.67 7.36 26.74
C ASP A 639 18.15 6.56 27.95
N TRP A 640 18.99 6.41 28.96
CA TRP A 640 18.67 5.67 30.19
C TRP A 640 17.73 6.39 31.14
N ALA A 641 17.37 7.63 30.83
CA ALA A 641 16.53 8.47 31.66
C ALA A 641 15.06 8.50 31.19
N LEU A 642 14.69 7.58 30.31
CA LEU A 642 13.31 7.34 29.90
C LEU A 642 12.43 6.83 31.05
N PRO A 643 11.10 6.92 30.93
CA PRO A 643 10.17 6.27 31.84
C PRO A 643 10.20 4.74 31.65
N HIS A 644 10.13 3.95 32.73
CA HIS A 644 10.17 2.48 32.71
C HIS A 644 9.11 1.82 33.61
N ILE A 645 8.82 0.55 33.34
CA ILE A 645 8.09 -0.33 34.28
C ILE A 645 9.06 -0.77 35.38
N CYS A 646 8.68 -0.57 36.64
CA CYS A 646 9.54 -0.88 37.77
C CYS A 646 9.05 -2.03 38.67
N ASP A 647 7.76 -2.37 38.66
CA ASP A 647 7.24 -3.49 39.45
C ASP A 647 5.88 -4.04 38.93
N ILE A 648 5.60 -5.32 39.24
CA ILE A 648 4.34 -6.01 38.95
C ILE A 648 3.86 -6.84 40.15
N ASN A 649 2.54 -6.96 40.34
CA ASN A 649 2.01 -7.66 41.52
C ASN A 649 1.91 -9.20 41.40
N TRP A 650 2.29 -9.78 40.26
CA TRP A 650 2.32 -11.23 40.03
C TRP A 650 3.73 -11.71 39.68
N LYS A 651 3.91 -13.03 39.68
CA LYS A 651 5.17 -13.66 39.26
C LYS A 651 5.10 -14.12 37.81
N HIS A 652 6.05 -13.64 37.01
CA HIS A 652 6.23 -14.04 35.63
C HIS A 652 6.55 -15.54 35.49
N ALA A 653 5.98 -16.19 34.47
CA ALA A 653 6.13 -17.60 34.12
C ALA A 653 5.78 -18.63 35.22
N GLU A 654 5.16 -18.20 36.33
CA GLU A 654 4.77 -19.08 37.44
C GLU A 654 3.26 -19.39 37.43
N ARG A 655 2.89 -20.39 38.25
CA ARG A 655 1.50 -20.70 38.59
C ARG A 655 1.11 -19.92 39.83
N ILE A 656 0.07 -19.10 39.75
CA ILE A 656 -0.38 -18.24 40.83
C ILE A 656 -1.82 -18.60 41.25
N PRO A 657 -2.12 -18.63 42.57
CA PRO A 657 -3.49 -18.82 43.02
C PRO A 657 -4.34 -17.60 42.68
N PHE A 658 -5.57 -17.81 42.21
CA PHE A 658 -6.48 -16.71 41.84
C PHE A 658 -6.64 -15.66 42.97
N ASP A 659 -6.64 -16.10 44.24
CA ASP A 659 -6.74 -15.21 45.41
C ASP A 659 -5.64 -14.14 45.47
N ALA A 660 -4.45 -14.40 44.91
CA ALA A 660 -3.34 -13.45 44.91
C ALA A 660 -3.57 -12.26 43.97
N ILE A 661 -4.38 -12.44 42.93
CA ILE A 661 -4.68 -11.43 41.90
C ILE A 661 -6.17 -11.08 41.84
N ALA A 662 -6.98 -11.53 42.80
CA ALA A 662 -8.42 -11.28 42.85
C ALA A 662 -8.79 -9.79 42.89
N ARG A 663 -7.82 -8.93 43.26
CA ARG A 663 -7.97 -7.46 43.27
C ARG A 663 -7.60 -6.81 41.94
N GLY A 664 -7.15 -7.57 40.94
CA GLY A 664 -6.63 -7.10 39.66
C GLY A 664 -5.11 -7.25 39.57
N LEU A 665 -4.60 -7.21 38.34
CA LEU A 665 -3.17 -7.15 38.03
C LEU A 665 -2.71 -5.70 38.12
N VAL A 666 -1.54 -5.44 38.69
CA VAL A 666 -1.02 -4.07 38.87
C VAL A 666 0.37 -3.97 38.24
N VAL A 667 0.57 -2.94 37.42
CA VAL A 667 1.85 -2.55 36.83
C VAL A 667 2.23 -1.17 37.36
N ALA A 668 3.46 -1.04 37.89
CA ALA A 668 4.01 0.18 38.45
C ALA A 668 5.04 0.82 37.50
N PHE A 669 5.04 2.15 37.44
CA PHE A 669 5.98 2.94 36.64
C PHE A 669 6.92 3.73 37.55
N ASP A 670 8.18 3.88 37.14
CA ASP A 670 9.21 4.61 37.90
C ASP A 670 8.99 6.13 37.92
N THR A 671 8.24 6.62 36.95
CA THR A 671 7.89 8.02 36.74
C THR A 671 6.40 8.13 36.37
N PRO A 672 5.76 9.29 36.61
CA PRO A 672 4.37 9.46 36.25
C PRO A 672 4.16 9.37 34.73
N VAL A 673 3.20 8.54 34.32
CA VAL A 673 2.75 8.37 32.93
C VAL A 673 1.38 8.98 32.71
N MET A 674 1.09 9.36 31.47
CA MET A 674 -0.19 9.94 31.09
C MET A 674 -1.31 8.91 31.26
N ALA A 675 -2.31 9.23 32.08
CA ALA A 675 -3.42 8.33 32.33
C ALA A 675 -4.32 8.12 31.10
N GLY A 676 -4.37 9.10 30.19
CA GLY A 676 -5.10 9.00 28.93
C GLY A 676 -4.49 7.99 27.95
N ASP A 677 -3.20 7.69 28.12
CA ASP A 677 -2.44 6.76 27.29
C ASP A 677 -2.59 5.30 27.79
N LEU A 678 -3.22 5.08 28.95
CA LEU A 678 -3.47 3.76 29.55
C LEU A 678 -4.87 3.23 29.15
N HIS A 679 -4.98 2.64 27.95
CA HIS A 679 -6.22 2.10 27.39
C HIS A 679 -6.00 0.75 26.69
N ALA A 680 -7.05 0.20 26.09
CA ALA A 680 -7.06 -1.16 25.53
C ALA A 680 -6.14 -1.34 24.31
N ASP A 681 -5.59 -0.26 23.74
CA ASP A 681 -4.64 -0.35 22.62
C ASP A 681 -3.18 -0.32 23.11
N SER A 682 -2.92 0.23 24.30
CA SER A 682 -1.59 0.22 24.93
C SER A 682 -1.39 -0.98 25.88
N ILE A 683 -2.47 -1.56 26.41
CA ILE A 683 -2.42 -2.68 27.36
C ILE A 683 -3.36 -3.80 26.91
N HIS A 684 -2.78 -4.96 26.60
CA HIS A 684 -3.50 -6.14 26.14
C HIS A 684 -3.39 -7.27 27.16
N LEU A 685 -4.52 -7.82 27.58
CA LEU A 685 -4.56 -9.03 28.42
C LEU A 685 -5.10 -10.19 27.58
N GLN A 686 -4.28 -11.19 27.35
CA GLN A 686 -4.56 -12.32 26.48
C GLN A 686 -4.75 -13.61 27.25
N VAL A 687 -5.61 -14.48 26.74
CA VAL A 687 -5.81 -15.85 27.23
C VAL A 687 -5.39 -16.87 26.17
N GLN A 688 -4.67 -17.91 26.58
CA GLN A 688 -4.29 -18.98 25.67
C GLN A 688 -5.50 -19.88 25.36
N HIS A 689 -5.78 -20.08 24.08
CA HIS A 689 -6.79 -21.00 23.56
C HIS A 689 -6.13 -22.06 22.67
N GLU A 690 -6.49 -23.33 22.87
CA GLU A 690 -6.03 -24.43 22.02
C GLU A 690 -7.08 -24.72 20.94
N GLY A 691 -6.73 -24.46 19.68
CA GLY A 691 -7.54 -24.72 18.49
C GLY A 691 -6.98 -25.86 17.63
N ARG A 692 -7.71 -26.21 16.56
CA ARG A 692 -7.24 -27.13 15.53
C ARG A 692 -7.47 -26.54 14.15
N LEU A 693 -6.44 -26.52 13.31
CA LEU A 693 -6.56 -26.17 11.90
C LEU A 693 -6.14 -27.38 11.06
N VAL A 694 -7.13 -27.97 10.38
CA VAL A 694 -7.03 -29.08 9.42
C VAL A 694 -6.46 -30.41 9.96
N GLU A 695 -5.73 -30.41 11.09
CA GLU A 695 -5.38 -31.50 12.03
C GLU A 695 -4.23 -31.08 12.98
N LEU A 696 -3.60 -29.92 12.75
CA LEU A 696 -2.52 -29.39 13.58
C LEU A 696 -3.07 -28.75 14.86
N PRO A 697 -2.51 -29.05 16.05
CA PRO A 697 -2.82 -28.32 17.27
C PRO A 697 -2.28 -26.90 17.15
N LEU A 698 -3.16 -25.91 17.18
CA LEU A 698 -2.80 -24.50 17.25
C LEU A 698 -2.94 -24.01 18.68
N GLN A 699 -1.96 -23.24 19.14
CA GLN A 699 -2.08 -22.46 20.37
C GLN A 699 -2.20 -20.99 19.96
N CYS A 700 -3.37 -20.43 20.19
CA CYS A 700 -3.67 -19.03 19.91
C CYS A 700 -3.72 -18.24 21.23
N TRP A 701 -3.35 -16.97 21.19
CA TRP A 701 -3.60 -16.02 22.27
C TRP A 701 -4.74 -15.11 21.84
N CYS A 702 -5.82 -15.10 22.61
CA CYS A 702 -6.99 -14.26 22.33
C CYS A 702 -7.01 -13.08 23.31
N ASP A 703 -7.14 -11.86 22.79
CA ASP A 703 -7.32 -10.68 23.64
C ASP A 703 -8.65 -10.77 24.41
N LEU A 704 -8.55 -10.53 25.72
CA LEU A 704 -9.70 -10.30 26.57
C LEU A 704 -10.06 -8.82 26.46
N PRO A 705 -11.29 -8.49 26.02
CA PRO A 705 -11.70 -7.11 25.88
C PRO A 705 -11.71 -6.42 27.25
N LEU A 706 -10.80 -5.48 27.45
CA LEU A 706 -10.70 -4.68 28.67
C LEU A 706 -11.57 -3.43 28.54
N SER A 707 -12.54 -3.28 29.45
CA SER A 707 -13.34 -2.06 29.53
C SER A 707 -12.59 -0.92 30.23
N ARG A 708 -13.11 0.31 30.17
CA ARG A 708 -12.64 1.44 31.02
C ARG A 708 -12.77 1.17 32.53
N GLU A 709 -13.53 0.16 32.93
CA GLU A 709 -13.59 -0.28 34.33
C GLU A 709 -12.51 -1.30 34.67
N ASP A 710 -12.00 -2.03 33.68
CA ASP A 710 -10.93 -3.00 33.84
C ASP A 710 -9.54 -2.38 33.78
N LEU A 711 -9.37 -1.23 33.13
CA LEU A 711 -8.14 -0.43 33.13
C LEU A 711 -8.34 0.82 33.99
N LYS A 712 -7.80 0.79 35.22
CA LYS A 712 -7.83 1.92 36.14
C LYS A 712 -6.44 2.50 36.32
N PRO A 713 -6.17 3.73 35.86
CA PRO A 713 -4.98 4.46 36.26
C PRO A 713 -5.07 4.88 37.73
N GLY A 714 -3.95 4.87 38.42
CA GLY A 714 -3.90 5.12 39.85
C GLY A 714 -2.52 5.42 40.38
N ARG A 715 -2.43 5.38 41.71
CA ARG A 715 -1.21 5.58 42.47
C ARG A 715 -1.03 4.46 43.46
N LEU A 716 0.23 4.18 43.77
CA LEU A 716 0.62 3.24 44.81
C LEU A 716 0.96 4.02 46.07
N GLU A 717 0.71 3.42 47.23
CA GLU A 717 1.13 3.98 48.52
C GLU A 717 2.65 4.15 48.60
N ARG A 718 3.39 3.26 47.92
CA ARG A 718 4.84 3.36 47.73
C ARG A 718 5.15 3.23 46.24
N ASP A 719 5.91 4.20 45.73
CA ASP A 719 6.37 4.17 44.34
C ASP A 719 7.16 2.88 44.06
N CYS A 720 6.93 2.28 42.89
CA CYS A 720 7.54 1.02 42.47
C CYS A 720 7.34 -0.18 43.42
N ASP A 721 6.21 -0.23 44.13
CA ASP A 721 5.81 -1.39 44.93
C ASP A 721 4.35 -1.76 44.62
N ALA A 722 4.18 -2.61 43.60
CA ALA A 722 2.88 -3.04 43.08
C ALA A 722 2.09 -3.91 44.07
N GLN A 723 2.70 -4.32 45.18
CA GLN A 723 2.06 -5.06 46.27
C GLN A 723 1.35 -4.16 47.29
N THR A 724 1.62 -2.84 47.27
CA THR A 724 1.00 -1.88 48.20
C THR A 724 -0.43 -1.51 47.81
N GLN A 725 -1.09 -0.70 48.64
CA GLN A 725 -2.45 -0.24 48.35
C GLN A 725 -2.48 0.57 47.05
N PHE A 726 -3.37 0.17 46.14
CA PHE A 726 -3.66 0.89 44.91
C PHE A 726 -4.83 1.85 45.13
N ASP A 727 -4.55 3.15 45.00
CA ASP A 727 -5.54 4.22 45.07
C ASP A 727 -5.91 4.68 43.65
N PRO A 728 -7.16 4.47 43.20
CA PRO A 728 -7.59 4.87 41.86
C PRO A 728 -7.69 6.40 41.75
N GLY A 729 -7.13 6.96 40.68
CA GLY A 729 -7.12 8.40 40.46
C GLY A 729 -5.80 8.92 39.88
N VAL A 730 -5.84 10.12 39.34
CA VAL A 730 -4.71 10.80 38.70
C VAL A 730 -4.40 12.09 39.45
N ASP A 731 -3.20 12.66 39.30
CA ASP A 731 -2.98 14.03 39.81
C ASP A 731 -3.71 15.09 38.96
N ALA A 732 -3.57 16.34 39.41
CA ALA A 732 -4.00 17.54 38.71
C ALA A 732 -3.49 17.65 37.26
N ASN A 733 -2.43 16.93 36.88
CA ASN A 733 -1.88 16.93 35.52
C ASN A 733 -2.35 15.73 34.70
N GLY A 734 -3.24 14.89 35.22
CA GLY A 734 -3.73 13.69 34.54
C GLY A 734 -2.70 12.55 34.52
N MET A 735 -1.73 12.54 35.44
CA MET A 735 -0.67 11.53 35.50
C MET A 735 -0.95 10.46 36.55
N ALA A 736 -0.55 9.23 36.24
CA ALA A 736 -0.65 8.03 37.07
C ALA A 736 0.73 7.41 37.28
N THR A 737 0.96 6.76 38.41
CA THR A 737 2.21 6.01 38.69
C THR A 737 2.00 4.50 38.65
N ALA A 738 0.76 4.04 38.48
CA ALA A 738 0.43 2.65 38.26
C ALA A 738 -0.88 2.48 37.48
N VAL A 739 -1.07 1.29 36.94
CA VAL A 739 -2.33 0.86 36.31
C VAL A 739 -2.79 -0.47 36.91
N ARG A 740 -4.09 -0.56 37.19
CA ARG A 740 -4.75 -1.80 37.62
C ARG A 740 -5.60 -2.36 36.49
N ILE A 741 -5.43 -3.65 36.22
CA ILE A 741 -5.88 -4.34 35.00
C ILE A 741 -6.77 -5.54 35.37
N GLY A 742 -7.91 -5.68 34.68
CA GLY A 742 -8.73 -6.90 34.66
C GLY A 742 -9.56 -7.16 35.92
N GLN A 743 -9.83 -6.15 36.74
CA GLN A 743 -10.54 -6.32 38.03
C GLN A 743 -11.93 -6.97 37.88
N GLN A 744 -12.66 -6.71 36.79
CA GLN A 744 -14.00 -7.29 36.56
C GLN A 744 -13.95 -8.51 35.63
N VAL A 745 -13.03 -8.52 34.67
CA VAL A 745 -12.89 -9.60 33.68
C VAL A 745 -12.28 -10.87 34.28
N LEU A 746 -11.27 -10.76 35.15
CA LEU A 746 -10.58 -11.92 35.72
C LEU A 746 -11.51 -12.83 36.54
N PRO A 747 -12.39 -12.33 37.44
CA PRO A 747 -13.37 -13.18 38.14
C PRO A 747 -14.36 -13.88 37.21
N LYS A 748 -14.83 -13.20 36.15
CA LYS A 748 -15.78 -13.76 35.17
C LYS A 748 -15.13 -14.88 34.36
N LEU A 749 -13.90 -14.65 33.89
CA LEU A 749 -13.11 -15.64 33.17
C LEU A 749 -12.88 -16.89 34.02
N PHE A 750 -12.47 -16.69 35.28
CA PHE A 750 -12.21 -17.80 36.18
C PHE A 750 -13.49 -18.59 36.53
N GLY A 751 -14.62 -17.89 36.74
CA GLY A 751 -15.92 -18.53 36.95
C GLY A 751 -16.39 -19.37 35.76
N ALA A 752 -16.14 -18.91 34.52
CA ALA A 752 -16.48 -19.65 33.31
C ALA A 752 -15.64 -20.93 33.11
N MET A 753 -14.40 -20.95 33.62
CA MET A 753 -13.43 -22.03 33.40
C MET A 753 -13.52 -23.18 34.41
N GLN A 754 -14.45 -23.14 35.37
CA GLN A 754 -14.77 -24.23 36.31
C GLN A 754 -13.55 -24.84 37.03
N GLY A 755 -12.57 -24.02 37.42
CA GLY A 755 -11.39 -24.46 38.18
C GLY A 755 -10.25 -25.08 37.34
N LYS A 756 -10.32 -25.01 36.00
CA LYS A 756 -9.21 -25.40 35.12
C LYS A 756 -8.09 -24.35 35.14
N PRO A 757 -6.81 -24.76 34.96
CA PRO A 757 -5.71 -23.82 34.81
C PRO A 757 -5.91 -22.94 33.57
N VAL A 758 -5.78 -21.62 33.74
CA VAL A 758 -5.88 -20.64 32.65
C VAL A 758 -4.54 -19.96 32.46
N LYS A 759 -3.95 -20.06 31.27
CA LYS A 759 -2.74 -19.32 30.91
C LYS A 759 -3.12 -17.94 30.39
N LEU A 760 -2.53 -16.92 31.01
CA LEU A 760 -2.70 -15.53 30.64
C LEU A 760 -1.36 -14.93 30.22
N ARG A 761 -1.44 -13.92 29.37
CA ARG A 761 -0.33 -13.09 28.93
C ARG A 761 -0.75 -11.62 28.99
N LEU A 762 0.09 -10.77 29.56
CA LEU A 762 -0.07 -9.33 29.55
C LEU A 762 0.97 -8.71 28.62
N LEU A 763 0.54 -7.81 27.74
CA LEU A 763 1.39 -7.00 26.86
C LEU A 763 1.16 -5.53 27.21
N VAL A 764 2.23 -4.76 27.41
CA VAL A 764 2.19 -3.30 27.58
C VAL A 764 3.09 -2.66 26.53
N ASN A 765 2.48 -1.92 25.61
CA ASN A 765 3.16 -1.31 24.46
C ASN A 765 3.66 0.10 24.85
N GLY A 766 4.97 0.24 25.04
CA GLY A 766 5.60 1.47 25.50
C GLY A 766 5.49 2.64 24.53
N ASP A 767 5.43 2.34 23.23
CA ASP A 767 5.27 3.32 22.13
C ASP A 767 4.04 4.22 22.31
N PHE A 768 3.01 3.70 22.98
CA PHE A 768 1.73 4.38 23.17
C PHE A 768 1.58 5.00 24.56
N ILE A 769 2.57 4.85 25.46
CA ILE A 769 2.50 5.34 26.84
C ILE A 769 3.56 6.42 27.03
N ARG A 770 3.13 7.67 27.19
CA ARG A 770 4.06 8.78 27.47
C ARG A 770 4.25 8.98 28.97
N GLY A 771 5.51 9.01 29.40
CA GLY A 771 5.91 9.32 30.77
C GLY A 771 6.89 10.48 30.85
N LEU A 772 7.11 10.98 32.06
CA LEU A 772 8.08 12.04 32.30
C LEU A 772 9.49 11.46 32.31
N HIS A 773 10.31 11.88 31.36
CA HIS A 773 11.75 11.61 31.37
C HIS A 773 12.38 12.11 32.69
N HIS A 774 13.24 11.29 33.30
CA HIS A 774 13.84 11.51 34.62
C HIS A 774 14.55 12.86 34.73
N ASP A 775 15.41 13.20 33.76
CA ASP A 775 16.17 14.45 33.80
C ASP A 775 15.42 15.64 33.20
N THR A 776 14.91 15.51 31.97
CA THR A 776 14.38 16.65 31.21
C THR A 776 12.95 17.03 31.59
N LYS A 777 12.23 16.12 32.26
CA LYS A 777 10.79 16.23 32.53
C LYS A 777 9.93 16.42 31.27
N GLN A 778 10.47 16.12 30.10
CA GLN A 778 9.69 16.07 28.86
C GLN A 778 8.91 14.76 28.80
N LEU A 779 7.77 14.79 28.11
CA LEU A 779 7.01 13.59 27.80
C LEU A 779 7.75 12.79 26.73
N ARG A 780 8.12 11.55 27.05
CA ARG A 780 8.78 10.59 26.16
C ARG A 780 8.06 9.24 26.24
N ALA A 781 8.23 8.41 25.22
CA ALA A 781 7.65 7.06 25.25
C ALA A 781 8.29 6.24 26.37
N LEU A 782 7.50 5.32 26.92
CA LEU A 782 7.93 4.33 27.90
C LEU A 782 8.90 3.35 27.24
N ASP A 783 10.07 3.15 27.83
CA ASP A 783 10.93 2.00 27.54
C ASP A 783 10.27 0.78 28.20
N ALA A 784 9.54 0.02 27.38
CA ALA A 784 8.76 -1.14 27.79
C ALA A 784 9.49 -2.47 27.50
N ASP A 785 10.68 -2.47 26.88
CA ASP A 785 11.47 -3.68 26.64
C ASP A 785 12.12 -4.23 27.93
N HIS A 786 11.78 -3.63 29.07
CA HIS A 786 12.08 -4.07 30.42
C HIS A 786 11.50 -5.46 30.73
N ILE A 787 12.37 -6.46 30.94
CA ILE A 787 11.99 -7.73 31.60
C ILE A 787 12.38 -7.61 33.09
N PRO A 788 11.44 -7.50 34.04
CA PRO A 788 11.75 -7.36 35.45
C PRO A 788 12.45 -8.61 35.95
N LYS A 789 13.68 -8.47 36.41
CA LYS A 789 14.25 -9.48 37.30
C LYS A 789 13.63 -9.33 38.66
N LEU A 790 12.98 -10.40 39.13
CA LEU A 790 13.12 -10.85 40.53
C LEU A 790 13.15 -9.72 41.58
N VAL A 791 12.01 -9.08 41.84
CA VAL A 791 11.81 -8.24 43.05
C VAL A 791 12.08 -9.12 44.30
N PRO A 792 12.70 -8.69 45.45
CA PRO A 792 13.03 -7.35 46.02
C PRO A 792 14.46 -7.29 46.71
N PRO A 793 14.85 -6.34 47.62
CA PRO A 793 14.20 -5.14 48.20
C PRO A 793 14.99 -3.81 48.12
N SER A 794 14.28 -2.70 48.36
CA SER A 794 14.81 -1.33 48.47
C SER A 794 15.90 -1.15 49.55
N PRO A 795 16.88 -0.24 49.30
CA PRO A 795 17.49 0.57 50.36
C PRO A 795 17.43 2.09 50.04
N PRO A 796 17.76 2.96 51.01
CA PRO A 796 17.23 4.31 51.10
C PRO A 796 18.12 5.33 50.37
N ASN A 797 17.47 6.26 49.68
CA ASN A 797 17.96 7.50 49.08
C ASN A 797 18.11 7.48 47.55
N PRO A 798 17.61 8.51 46.85
CA PRO A 798 17.82 8.68 45.42
C PRO A 798 19.31 8.94 45.09
N PRO A 799 19.86 8.39 44.00
CA PRO A 799 21.23 8.66 43.59
C PRO A 799 21.37 10.10 43.06
N GLN A 800 22.51 10.73 43.35
CA GLN A 800 22.80 12.08 42.86
C GLN A 800 23.17 12.08 41.37
N PRO A 801 22.79 13.13 40.61
CA PRO A 801 23.13 13.22 39.19
C PRO A 801 24.64 13.42 38.98
N GLY A 802 25.27 12.49 38.25
CA GLY A 802 26.61 12.72 37.67
C GLY A 802 27.75 11.76 38.04
N ALA A 803 27.51 10.51 38.46
CA ALA A 803 28.61 9.58 38.70
C ALA A 803 28.43 8.22 38.01
N VAL A 804 29.18 7.98 36.92
CA VAL A 804 29.64 6.64 36.52
C VAL A 804 31.05 6.80 35.97
N PRO A 805 32.09 6.52 36.75
CA PRO A 805 33.02 5.47 36.31
C PRO A 805 33.87 4.83 37.40
N GLU A 806 34.01 3.51 37.38
CA GLU A 806 35.29 2.83 37.13
C GLU A 806 34.93 1.38 36.80
N TRP A 807 35.66 0.72 35.90
CA TRP A 807 35.37 -0.62 35.39
C TRP A 807 33.93 -0.81 34.86
N LEU A 808 33.45 0.06 33.95
CA LEU A 808 32.29 0.01 33.00
C LEU A 808 31.26 -1.17 32.98
N GLN A 809 31.05 -1.94 34.05
CA GLN A 809 30.79 -3.35 33.84
C GLN A 809 29.49 -3.86 34.47
N PRO A 810 28.82 -4.75 33.71
CA PRO A 810 27.99 -5.79 34.27
C PRO A 810 28.90 -6.80 34.98
N GLN A 811 28.80 -6.89 36.29
CA GLN A 811 29.25 -8.06 37.04
C GLN A 811 28.01 -8.67 37.69
N ASP A 812 27.45 -9.60 36.93
CA ASP A 812 26.20 -10.28 37.15
C ASP A 812 24.96 -9.37 37.15
N GLU A 813 23.92 -9.88 36.51
CA GLU A 813 22.57 -9.32 36.48
C GLU A 813 22.29 -8.20 35.45
N ARG A 814 21.91 -8.60 34.21
CA ARG A 814 21.20 -7.76 33.21
C ARG A 814 20.27 -6.73 33.87
N VAL A 815 20.74 -5.48 33.92
CA VAL A 815 19.96 -4.27 34.19
C VAL A 815 19.18 -3.97 32.92
N SER A 816 17.96 -3.47 33.12
CA SER A 816 16.83 -3.46 32.22
C SER A 816 16.72 -2.19 31.38
N GLY A 817 16.11 -2.31 30.20
CA GLY A 817 15.99 -1.23 29.22
C GLY A 817 17.17 -1.29 28.26
N ASP A 818 16.95 -1.06 26.98
CA ASP A 818 18.02 -0.72 26.03
C ASP A 818 18.16 0.80 25.88
N GLY A 819 17.35 1.59 26.59
CA GLY A 819 17.41 3.05 26.58
C GLY A 819 16.82 3.60 25.29
N ILE A 820 15.92 2.84 24.66
CA ILE A 820 15.24 3.22 23.44
C ILE A 820 13.79 3.57 23.78
N GLU A 821 13.33 4.69 23.24
CA GLU A 821 11.94 5.10 23.35
C GLU A 821 11.04 4.04 22.70
N GLY A 822 10.22 3.37 23.52
CA GLY A 822 9.24 2.42 23.03
C GLY A 822 9.40 0.98 23.54
N GLY A 823 8.90 0.04 22.75
CA GLY A 823 9.05 -1.39 23.03
C GLY A 823 7.80 -2.06 23.58
N THR A 824 7.90 -3.33 23.99
CA THR A 824 6.76 -4.11 24.48
C THR A 824 7.12 -4.98 25.68
N PHE A 825 6.50 -4.68 26.81
CA PHE A 825 6.60 -5.52 27.99
C PHE A 825 5.68 -6.72 27.85
N GLU A 826 6.24 -7.93 27.81
CA GLU A 826 5.50 -9.19 27.75
C GLU A 826 5.67 -9.99 29.04
N SER A 827 4.56 -10.34 29.69
CA SER A 827 4.56 -11.26 30.83
C SER A 827 3.44 -12.29 30.79
N TRP A 828 3.79 -13.58 30.83
CA TRP A 828 2.82 -14.68 30.93
C TRP A 828 2.82 -15.35 32.31
N PHE A 829 1.68 -15.91 32.71
CA PHE A 829 1.51 -16.65 33.97
C PHE A 829 0.29 -17.60 33.89
N THR A 830 0.18 -18.54 34.81
CA THR A 830 -0.97 -19.47 34.86
C THR A 830 -1.76 -19.28 36.15
N ILE A 831 -3.07 -19.10 36.06
CA ILE A 831 -3.97 -19.02 37.23
C ILE A 831 -4.53 -20.40 37.53
N GLU A 832 -4.47 -20.82 38.81
CA GLU A 832 -5.07 -22.06 39.30
C GLU A 832 -5.93 -21.83 40.55
N GLN A 833 -6.90 -22.72 40.80
CA GLN A 833 -7.66 -22.76 42.06
C GLN A 833 -6.80 -23.45 43.12
N ARG A 834 -6.79 -22.91 44.33
CA ARG A 834 -6.02 -23.46 45.45
C ARG A 834 -6.61 -24.76 45.98
#